data_AF-A0A671WGF1-F1
#
_entry.id   AF-A0A671WGF1-F1
#
_cell.length_a   1.000
_cell.length_b   1.000
_cell.length_c   1.000
_cell.angle_alpha   90.00
_cell.angle_beta   90.00
_cell.angle_gamma   90.00
#
_symmetry.space_group_name_H-M   'P 1'
#
loop_
_entity.id
_entity.type
_entity.pdbx_description
1 polymer ?
#
loop_
_entity_poly.entity_id
_entity_poly.type
_entity_poly.pdbx_seq_one_letter_code
_entity_poly.pdbx_strand_id
1 'polypeptide(L)'
;MKQCLLGISRLNQVDRLSVVVGSWKLTEFNLAKKLIEVSSDTRCEWRKREKSQRALLVDGKKCCKPTDLFSKSSAASASTSTNTHNPNCRCVCHCLWRKYGTCTLDDYSVLKYLQGAQPWMDNLGQMLNQVDTIGRHMKYLRCLQRIEELSAAVQQCLMTSSVWEAIRAVDSMAVLDTGLNQSGCFHLQDFLQETLHFWHKIIKDRLASDFEKVLTQLQWPIVTPPTQSLTPTANHQEINSQLELLVTQLLALQTSYPSGLFTELHQQPVSSVAPPSKGPPLCLPIQIMLLPLSRRFRYHFYGNRQTNSLSKPEWYLTQVLMWMSNSSTFMEEKIQPILERAGVTTSARVELCRGLLSLVQEKVASDASRLLYDDMLFCHLVEEVLQFEKELRCNQSYPAVLPGLLHLLLEDAILQKWLTVEKKMAVEKMDSMLSAEGAWSSQYKDISDMDELKAPDCAETFMTLLQVITERYRTLPCPSAQLKFLGLQRELVDDFRIRLTQVMKEESRCPLGVRYCAILNAVNYIYTILGDWGDNVFFLQLQQSAVSLGEEMLLGGLGVMDVGRLASLEGSLFEGLLALLDRLKGDMMGRLLEWTMREIAEKAKPYCQDRWLSLPSQYDLSTMSLSSSACPMMLCVRDRLLNLHQVLSLSLFQLAWQGLAERLDNFLYQDVILSNHFSDGGAAQLQFDMTRNLFPLFGHYCKRPENFFKHVKEACIILSLNLGSAILLRNLLKESEEEMRDWAGAGDLSPQSALHELGVYCLASCDVLILLNLRACRTGQ
;
A
#
# COMPACT_ATOMS: atom_id res chain seq x y z
N MET A 1 8.11 -39.48 -52.16
CA MET A 1 8.83 -39.88 -53.39
C MET A 1 8.62 -41.37 -53.67
N LYS A 2 7.65 -41.72 -54.52
CA LYS A 2 7.61 -42.93 -55.38
C LYS A 2 6.26 -42.94 -56.10
N GLN A 3 6.30 -42.94 -57.45
CA GLN A 3 5.19 -43.23 -58.38
C GLN A 3 3.95 -42.30 -58.25
N CYS A 4 3.31 -41.82 -59.30
CA CYS A 4 3.21 -42.37 -60.66
C CYS A 4 3.73 -41.43 -61.76
N LEU A 5 4.73 -41.90 -62.49
CA LEU A 5 4.97 -41.54 -63.88
C LEU A 5 4.40 -42.69 -64.73
N LEU A 6 3.39 -42.42 -65.58
CA LEU A 6 3.10 -43.10 -66.87
C LEU A 6 1.75 -42.61 -67.47
N GLY A 7 1.73 -42.35 -68.79
CA GLY A 7 0.52 -42.08 -69.60
C GLY A 7 -0.12 -40.70 -69.35
N ILE A 8 0.16 -39.63 -70.09
CA ILE A 8 0.01 -39.44 -71.56
C ILE A 8 -1.34 -39.96 -72.08
N SER A 9 -2.32 -39.06 -72.27
CA SER A 9 -3.15 -38.97 -73.50
C SER A 9 -4.26 -37.91 -73.43
N ARG A 10 -4.25 -36.97 -74.40
CA ARG A 10 -5.38 -36.13 -74.88
C ARG A 10 -5.84 -35.00 -73.93
N LEU A 11 -6.12 -33.76 -74.39
CA LEU A 11 -6.21 -33.21 -75.75
C LEU A 11 -5.29 -32.00 -75.99
N ASN A 12 -4.93 -31.82 -77.27
CA ASN A 12 -4.33 -30.60 -77.86
C ASN A 12 -5.42 -29.57 -78.25
N GLN A 13 -4.94 -28.43 -78.73
CA GLN A 13 -5.64 -27.30 -79.37
C GLN A 13 -6.18 -26.26 -78.36
N VAL A 14 -5.91 -24.95 -78.50
CA VAL A 14 -5.55 -24.19 -79.72
C VAL A 14 -4.36 -23.24 -79.51
N ASP A 15 -3.35 -23.32 -80.40
CA ASP A 15 -2.39 -22.25 -80.66
C ASP A 15 -3.06 -21.04 -81.34
N ARG A 16 -2.67 -19.81 -80.97
CA ARG A 16 -2.24 -18.75 -81.92
C ARG A 16 -1.97 -17.39 -81.25
N LEU A 17 -0.67 -17.01 -81.25
CA LEU A 17 -0.09 -15.69 -81.60
C LEU A 17 1.13 -15.31 -80.76
N SER A 18 2.17 -16.16 -80.84
CA SER A 18 3.56 -15.79 -80.55
C SER A 18 4.22 -15.09 -81.75
N VAL A 19 3.77 -13.89 -82.09
CA VAL A 19 4.45 -12.91 -82.97
C VAL A 19 4.12 -11.55 -82.36
N VAL A 20 5.00 -10.85 -81.64
CA VAL A 20 6.38 -10.49 -81.98
C VAL A 20 7.31 -10.65 -80.77
N VAL A 21 8.29 -11.55 -80.86
CA VAL A 21 9.56 -11.46 -80.12
C VAL A 21 10.67 -11.46 -81.15
N GLY A 22 11.39 -10.35 -81.26
CA GLY A 22 12.46 -10.19 -82.25
C GLY A 22 13.45 -9.11 -81.85
N SER A 23 14.65 -9.53 -81.46
CA SER A 23 15.84 -8.69 -81.26
C SER A 23 15.75 -7.56 -80.21
N TRP A 24 15.95 -7.92 -78.94
CA TRP A 24 16.78 -7.11 -78.03
C TRP A 24 17.89 -8.01 -77.50
N LYS A 25 19.16 -7.58 -77.62
CA LYS A 25 20.32 -8.42 -77.34
C LYS A 25 20.57 -8.49 -75.84
N LEU A 26 21.10 -9.63 -75.37
CA LEU A 26 21.48 -9.85 -73.96
C LEU A 26 22.48 -8.80 -73.42
N THR A 27 23.16 -8.09 -74.30
CA THR A 27 24.05 -6.94 -74.00
C THR A 27 23.28 -5.68 -73.61
N GLU A 28 22.10 -5.43 -74.16
CA GLU A 28 21.29 -4.21 -73.91
C GLU A 28 20.59 -4.30 -72.54
N PHE A 29 20.14 -5.50 -72.14
CA PHE A 29 19.55 -5.72 -70.81
C PHE A 29 20.56 -5.48 -69.68
N ASN A 30 21.83 -5.87 -69.88
CA ASN A 30 22.91 -5.60 -68.93
C ASN A 30 23.34 -4.12 -68.93
N LEU A 31 23.26 -3.42 -70.06
CA LEU A 31 23.49 -1.97 -70.13
C LEU A 31 22.38 -1.20 -69.41
N ALA A 32 21.12 -1.58 -69.63
CA ALA A 32 19.96 -1.01 -68.93
C ALA A 32 20.04 -1.24 -67.42
N LYS A 33 20.44 -2.44 -66.97
CA LYS A 33 20.63 -2.73 -65.54
C LYS A 33 21.72 -1.84 -64.92
N LYS A 34 22.88 -1.68 -65.57
CA LYS A 34 23.94 -0.76 -65.12
C LYS A 34 23.52 0.72 -65.13
N LEU A 35 22.74 1.15 -66.13
CA LEU A 35 22.21 2.52 -66.19
C LEU A 35 21.17 2.79 -65.09
N ILE A 36 20.36 1.79 -64.72
CA ILE A 36 19.43 1.87 -63.60
C ILE A 36 20.18 1.92 -62.26
N GLU A 37 21.22 1.10 -62.07
CA GLU A 37 22.07 1.10 -60.86
C GLU A 37 22.80 2.45 -60.67
N VAL A 38 23.40 3.01 -61.73
CA VAL A 38 24.00 4.36 -61.71
C VAL A 38 22.96 5.46 -61.47
N SER A 39 21.74 5.31 -62.00
CA SER A 39 20.60 6.20 -61.71
C SER A 39 20.16 6.14 -60.26
N SER A 40 20.18 4.97 -59.59
CA SER A 40 19.82 4.88 -58.16
C SER A 40 20.84 5.57 -57.25
N ASP A 41 22.14 5.39 -57.48
CA ASP A 41 23.17 6.01 -56.63
C ASP A 41 23.24 7.53 -56.85
N THR A 42 23.22 8.00 -58.09
CA THR A 42 23.21 9.45 -58.37
C THR A 42 21.94 10.13 -57.86
N ARG A 43 20.77 9.47 -57.90
CA ARG A 43 19.51 9.98 -57.33
C ARG A 43 19.52 9.96 -55.79
N CYS A 44 20.30 9.08 -55.17
CA CYS A 44 20.50 9.04 -53.72
C CYS A 44 21.45 10.17 -53.27
N GLU A 45 22.56 10.41 -53.98
CA GLU A 45 23.43 11.58 -53.74
C GLU A 45 22.71 12.91 -54.01
N TRP A 46 21.91 13.01 -55.08
CA TRP A 46 21.11 14.20 -55.35
C TRP A 46 20.07 14.46 -54.26
N ARG A 47 19.36 13.43 -53.76
CA ARG A 47 18.44 13.61 -52.63
C ARG A 47 19.15 13.95 -51.31
N LYS A 48 20.39 13.50 -51.11
CA LYS A 48 21.23 13.94 -49.98
C LYS A 48 21.63 15.42 -50.14
N ARG A 49 22.08 15.84 -51.33
CA ARG A 49 22.40 17.26 -51.62
C ARG A 49 21.19 18.18 -51.54
N GLU A 50 20.03 17.76 -52.06
CA GLU A 50 18.78 18.54 -52.00
C GLU A 50 18.27 18.68 -50.56
N LYS A 51 18.36 17.63 -49.73
CA LYS A 51 18.06 17.73 -48.29
C LYS A 51 19.06 18.65 -47.56
N SER A 52 20.35 18.58 -47.86
CA SER A 52 21.35 19.50 -47.28
C SER A 52 21.14 20.96 -47.72
N GLN A 53 20.75 21.21 -48.98
CA GLN A 53 20.46 22.56 -49.46
C GLN A 53 19.13 23.11 -48.91
N ARG A 54 18.08 22.27 -48.75
CA ARG A 54 16.84 22.70 -48.08
C ARG A 54 17.06 23.00 -46.59
N ALA A 55 17.92 22.25 -45.90
CA ALA A 55 18.29 22.55 -44.51
C ALA A 55 18.95 23.94 -44.38
N LEU A 56 19.85 24.30 -45.32
CA LEU A 56 20.52 25.60 -45.33
C LEU A 56 19.63 26.78 -45.79
N LEU A 57 18.45 26.54 -46.36
CA LEU A 57 17.54 27.57 -46.88
C LEU A 57 16.36 27.90 -45.94
N VAL A 58 16.11 27.09 -44.91
CA VAL A 58 15.03 27.34 -43.93
C VAL A 58 15.50 28.20 -42.76
N ASP A 59 16.76 28.08 -42.31
CA ASP A 59 17.32 28.89 -41.22
C ASP A 59 17.64 30.34 -41.62
N GLY A 60 17.57 30.69 -42.91
CA GLY A 60 17.90 32.03 -43.42
C GLY A 60 16.79 33.08 -43.38
N LYS A 61 15.58 32.78 -42.85
CA LYS A 61 14.40 33.68 -42.95
C LYS A 61 13.55 33.81 -41.68
N LYS A 62 14.14 34.06 -40.52
CA LYS A 62 13.45 34.66 -39.36
C LYS A 62 14.33 35.64 -38.56
N CYS A 63 14.46 36.87 -39.06
CA CYS A 63 14.90 38.03 -38.28
C CYS A 63 14.20 39.31 -38.79
N CYS A 64 13.67 40.11 -37.84
CA CYS A 64 13.03 41.44 -38.03
C CYS A 64 11.69 41.42 -38.81
N LYS A 65 10.55 42.02 -38.38
CA LYS A 65 10.13 42.92 -37.26
C LYS A 65 8.61 42.68 -36.99
N PRO A 66 7.87 43.51 -36.21
CA PRO A 66 8.05 44.04 -34.85
C PRO A 66 6.96 43.48 -33.87
N THR A 67 6.73 44.16 -32.73
CA THR A 67 6.01 43.71 -31.52
C THR A 67 4.49 43.98 -31.49
N ASP A 68 3.85 43.41 -30.44
CA ASP A 68 2.62 43.82 -29.71
C ASP A 68 1.45 42.79 -29.77
N LEU A 69 0.79 42.34 -28.68
CA LEU A 69 0.91 42.53 -27.22
C LEU A 69 0.25 41.31 -26.48
N PHE A 70 0.87 40.82 -25.39
CA PHE A 70 0.28 40.08 -24.22
C PHE A 70 -0.51 38.75 -24.43
N SER A 71 -0.45 37.72 -23.57
CA SER A 71 0.17 37.59 -22.22
C SER A 71 0.42 36.13 -21.79
N LYS A 72 1.47 35.92 -20.95
CA LYS A 72 1.67 34.89 -19.88
C LYS A 72 1.51 33.38 -20.25
N SER A 73 2.35 32.44 -19.81
CA SER A 73 3.20 32.38 -18.60
C SER A 73 4.48 31.53 -18.74
N SER A 74 5.43 31.76 -17.82
CA SER A 74 6.66 30.99 -17.49
C SER A 74 6.33 29.67 -16.74
N ALA A 75 7.21 28.74 -16.30
CA ALA A 75 8.63 28.38 -16.45
C ALA A 75 8.86 27.04 -15.68
N ALA A 76 10.01 26.34 -15.68
CA ALA A 76 11.08 26.09 -16.66
C ALA A 76 12.12 25.14 -16.00
N SER A 77 12.79 24.25 -16.74
CA SER A 77 14.01 23.55 -16.25
C SER A 77 14.91 23.05 -17.39
N ALA A 78 16.21 22.99 -17.12
CA ALA A 78 17.26 22.58 -18.06
C ALA A 78 18.36 21.82 -17.28
N SER A 79 19.16 20.98 -17.96
CA SER A 79 20.56 20.71 -17.54
C SER A 79 21.33 19.80 -18.52
N THR A 80 22.58 20.21 -18.82
CA THR A 80 23.83 19.40 -18.97
C THR A 80 23.95 18.27 -20.03
N SER A 81 25.15 17.89 -20.53
CA SER A 81 26.48 18.52 -20.67
C SER A 81 27.43 17.61 -21.50
N THR A 82 28.54 18.14 -22.03
CA THR A 82 29.83 17.41 -22.33
C THR A 82 29.80 16.26 -23.38
N ASN A 83 30.88 15.81 -24.06
CA ASN A 83 32.31 16.19 -24.06
C ASN A 83 33.07 15.84 -25.39
N THR A 84 34.13 16.60 -25.67
CA THR A 84 35.41 16.30 -26.36
C THR A 84 35.63 15.25 -27.49
N HIS A 85 36.35 15.71 -28.53
CA HIS A 85 37.22 15.00 -29.49
C HIS A 85 38.19 13.92 -28.93
N ASN A 86 38.60 12.96 -29.78
CA ASN A 86 40.03 12.75 -30.20
C ASN A 86 40.16 11.84 -31.46
N PRO A 87 41.36 11.65 -32.10
CA PRO A 87 41.44 11.64 -33.57
C PRO A 87 42.34 10.55 -34.22
N ASN A 88 42.35 10.52 -35.56
CA ASN A 88 43.48 10.18 -36.47
C ASN A 88 42.95 10.37 -37.91
N CYS A 89 43.67 10.86 -38.93
CA CYS A 89 45.11 11.02 -39.15
C CYS A 89 45.47 12.40 -39.78
N ARG A 90 46.78 12.71 -39.85
CA ARG A 90 47.37 13.98 -40.34
C ARG A 90 47.93 13.90 -41.77
N CYS A 91 47.96 15.06 -42.45
CA CYS A 91 48.86 15.46 -43.58
C CYS A 91 48.75 14.66 -44.90
N VAL A 92 48.89 15.23 -46.10
CA VAL A 92 50.09 15.91 -46.67
C VAL A 92 49.70 16.85 -47.84
N CYS A 93 50.63 17.74 -48.18
CA CYS A 93 50.55 18.83 -49.16
C CYS A 93 50.35 18.45 -50.64
N HIS A 94 49.78 19.40 -51.39
CA HIS A 94 50.35 19.98 -52.62
C HIS A 94 51.47 19.19 -53.34
N CYS A 95 51.16 18.54 -54.47
CA CYS A 95 51.82 18.70 -55.78
C CYS A 95 51.52 17.53 -56.73
N LEU A 96 50.75 17.77 -57.79
CA LEU A 96 51.05 17.30 -59.15
C LEU A 96 50.08 17.95 -60.16
N TRP A 97 50.54 19.06 -60.73
CA TRP A 97 49.96 19.62 -61.95
C TRP A 97 50.41 18.76 -63.15
N ARG A 98 49.58 18.68 -64.20
CA ARG A 98 49.89 18.13 -65.55
C ARG A 98 50.19 16.62 -65.67
N LYS A 99 49.27 15.90 -66.32
CA LYS A 99 49.58 15.26 -67.63
C LYS A 99 48.30 14.98 -68.44
N TYR A 100 48.12 15.75 -69.51
CA TYR A 100 47.03 15.66 -70.51
C TYR A 100 45.59 15.82 -69.97
N GLY A 101 44.75 16.67 -70.52
CA GLY A 101 44.93 17.64 -71.60
C GLY A 101 43.66 18.49 -71.74
N THR A 102 43.82 19.75 -72.11
CA THR A 102 42.72 20.70 -72.31
C THR A 102 41.81 20.31 -73.47
N CYS A 103 40.56 20.00 -73.16
CA CYS A 103 39.34 20.28 -73.95
C CYS A 103 38.23 20.48 -72.89
N THR A 104 37.71 21.66 -72.56
CA THR A 104 37.21 22.73 -73.45
C THR A 104 36.44 22.20 -74.66
N LEU A 105 35.62 21.18 -74.41
CA LEU A 105 34.40 20.92 -75.15
C LEU A 105 33.26 21.33 -74.21
N ASP A 106 32.80 22.57 -74.39
CA ASP A 106 31.84 23.31 -73.59
C ASP A 106 31.07 22.51 -72.51
N ASP A 107 31.19 22.89 -71.23
CA ASP A 107 30.16 22.58 -70.22
C ASP A 107 28.78 23.01 -70.73
N TYR A 108 28.73 24.09 -71.51
CA TYR A 108 27.56 24.57 -72.24
C TYR A 108 27.00 23.54 -73.25
N SER A 109 27.85 22.73 -73.90
CA SER A 109 27.39 21.69 -74.82
C SER A 109 26.82 20.50 -74.07
N VAL A 110 27.46 20.06 -72.97
CA VAL A 110 26.95 18.98 -72.11
C VAL A 110 25.65 19.41 -71.42
N LEU A 111 25.58 20.66 -70.93
CA LEU A 111 24.33 21.26 -70.43
C LEU A 111 23.25 21.38 -71.51
N LYS A 112 23.61 21.69 -72.77
CA LYS A 112 22.66 21.80 -73.89
C LYS A 112 22.18 20.43 -74.38
N TYR A 113 23.02 19.40 -74.33
CA TYR A 113 22.61 18.00 -74.54
C TYR A 113 21.76 17.48 -73.38
N LEU A 114 22.08 17.82 -72.13
CA LEU A 114 21.24 17.52 -70.97
C LEU A 114 19.89 18.25 -71.05
N GLN A 115 19.86 19.54 -71.39
CA GLN A 115 18.63 20.31 -71.62
C GLN A 115 17.81 19.76 -72.79
N GLY A 116 18.46 19.28 -73.87
CA GLY A 116 17.78 18.61 -74.99
C GLY A 116 17.26 17.21 -74.63
N ALA A 117 17.94 16.50 -73.73
CA ALA A 117 17.50 15.21 -73.19
C ALA A 117 16.48 15.36 -72.05
N GLN A 118 16.42 16.50 -71.37
CA GLN A 118 15.50 16.80 -70.27
C GLN A 118 14.04 16.50 -70.63
N PRO A 119 13.45 17.01 -71.74
CA PRO A 119 12.07 16.66 -72.10
C PRO A 119 11.89 15.17 -72.42
N TRP A 120 12.93 14.47 -72.88
CA TRP A 120 12.89 13.02 -73.06
C TRP A 120 12.94 12.27 -71.73
N MET A 121 13.73 12.72 -70.75
CA MET A 121 13.76 12.17 -69.39
C MET A 121 12.47 12.47 -68.63
N ASP A 122 11.88 13.65 -68.80
CA ASP A 122 10.59 14.03 -68.20
C ASP A 122 9.45 13.20 -68.81
N ASN A 123 9.47 12.96 -70.13
CA ASN A 123 8.48 12.11 -70.82
C ASN A 123 8.65 10.62 -70.44
N LEU A 124 9.88 10.10 -70.37
CA LEU A 124 10.16 8.78 -69.80
C LEU A 124 9.75 8.69 -68.32
N GLY A 125 9.94 9.76 -67.55
CA GLY A 125 9.49 9.89 -66.17
C GLY A 125 7.97 9.85 -66.05
N GLN A 126 7.24 10.53 -66.93
CA GLN A 126 5.78 10.45 -67.02
C GLN A 126 5.32 9.04 -67.41
N MET A 127 5.94 8.41 -68.42
CA MET A 127 5.63 7.04 -68.83
C MET A 127 5.90 6.03 -67.69
N LEU A 128 7.02 6.16 -66.98
CA LEU A 128 7.33 5.33 -65.81
C LEU A 128 6.34 5.57 -64.67
N ASN A 129 5.95 6.81 -64.40
CA ASN A 129 4.91 7.14 -63.42
C ASN A 129 3.53 6.59 -63.82
N GLN A 130 3.19 6.58 -65.11
CA GLN A 130 1.96 5.96 -65.62
C GLN A 130 1.99 4.44 -65.45
N VAL A 131 3.11 3.79 -65.78
CA VAL A 131 3.32 2.34 -65.55
C VAL A 131 3.25 1.99 -64.07
N ASP A 132 3.88 2.78 -63.19
CA ASP A 132 3.77 2.64 -61.73
C ASP A 132 2.32 2.81 -61.25
N THR A 133 1.60 3.77 -61.81
CA THR A 133 0.19 4.04 -61.47
C THR A 133 -0.70 2.89 -61.89
N ILE A 134 -0.56 2.38 -63.12
CA ILE A 134 -1.25 1.18 -63.61
C ILE A 134 -0.86 -0.04 -62.75
N GLY A 135 0.41 -0.16 -62.37
CA GLY A 135 0.90 -1.20 -61.46
C GLY A 135 0.25 -1.17 -60.07
N ARG A 136 -0.03 0.02 -59.52
CA ARG A 136 -0.78 0.18 -58.27
C ARG A 136 -2.25 -0.20 -58.43
N HIS A 137 -2.93 0.27 -59.48
CA HIS A 137 -4.32 -0.12 -59.77
C HIS A 137 -4.45 -1.63 -59.98
N MET A 138 -3.52 -2.26 -60.69
CA MET A 138 -3.47 -3.70 -60.90
C MET A 138 -3.28 -4.48 -59.58
N LYS A 139 -2.46 -3.97 -58.65
CA LYS A 139 -2.32 -4.56 -57.31
C LYS A 139 -3.60 -4.41 -56.48
N TYR A 140 -4.25 -3.24 -56.54
CA TYR A 140 -5.52 -2.97 -55.87
C TYR A 140 -6.63 -3.92 -56.36
N LEU A 141 -6.82 -4.04 -57.68
CA LEU A 141 -7.80 -4.94 -58.28
C LEU A 141 -7.52 -6.42 -57.97
N ARG A 142 -6.26 -6.87 -57.97
CA ARG A 142 -5.90 -8.22 -57.53
C ARG A 142 -6.22 -8.45 -56.06
N CYS A 143 -6.11 -7.44 -55.21
CA CYS A 143 -6.47 -7.56 -53.80
C CYS A 143 -7.99 -7.69 -53.65
N LEU A 144 -8.80 -6.85 -54.33
CA LEU A 144 -10.25 -7.00 -54.36
C LEU A 144 -10.67 -8.39 -54.86
N GLN A 145 -10.16 -8.82 -56.02
CA GLN A 145 -10.41 -10.16 -56.55
C GLN A 145 -10.06 -11.25 -55.52
N ARG A 146 -8.95 -11.10 -54.79
CA ARG A 146 -8.55 -12.07 -53.77
C ARG A 146 -9.49 -12.10 -52.57
N ILE A 147 -10.06 -10.97 -52.18
CA ILE A 147 -11.07 -10.87 -51.11
C ILE A 147 -12.37 -11.54 -51.58
N GLU A 148 -12.80 -11.28 -52.82
CA GLU A 148 -13.97 -11.94 -53.43
C GLU A 148 -13.79 -13.46 -53.55
N GLU A 149 -12.62 -13.94 -54.00
CA GLU A 149 -12.27 -15.37 -54.05
C GLU A 149 -12.35 -16.04 -52.68
N LEU A 150 -11.80 -15.40 -51.63
CA LEU A 150 -11.82 -15.94 -50.27
C LEU A 150 -13.22 -15.89 -49.66
N SER A 151 -13.98 -14.84 -49.94
CA SER A 151 -15.39 -14.70 -49.56
C SER A 151 -16.26 -15.81 -50.18
N ALA A 152 -16.12 -16.06 -51.49
CA ALA A 152 -16.79 -17.14 -52.19
C ALA A 152 -16.37 -18.52 -51.67
N ALA A 153 -15.08 -18.70 -51.32
CA ALA A 153 -14.58 -19.94 -50.72
C ALA A 153 -15.20 -20.20 -49.33
N VAL A 154 -15.32 -19.18 -48.47
CA VAL A 154 -16.03 -19.29 -47.18
C VAL A 154 -17.49 -19.69 -47.41
N GLN A 155 -18.19 -19.03 -48.33
CA GLN A 155 -19.58 -19.35 -48.66
C GLN A 155 -19.74 -20.80 -49.13
N GLN A 156 -18.89 -21.27 -50.05
CA GLN A 156 -18.91 -22.63 -50.55
C GLN A 156 -18.65 -23.65 -49.43
N CYS A 157 -17.62 -23.41 -48.60
CA CYS A 157 -17.27 -24.28 -47.47
C CYS A 157 -18.40 -24.40 -46.43
N LEU A 158 -19.13 -23.30 -46.19
CA LEU A 158 -20.29 -23.32 -45.31
C LEU A 158 -21.45 -24.15 -45.89
N MET A 159 -21.69 -24.08 -47.20
CA MET A 159 -22.70 -24.91 -47.88
C MET A 159 -22.34 -26.40 -47.85
N THR A 160 -21.06 -26.77 -47.95
CA THR A 160 -20.58 -28.15 -47.82
C THR A 160 -20.36 -28.61 -46.38
N SER A 161 -20.68 -27.78 -45.38
CA SER A 161 -20.46 -28.03 -43.94
C SER A 161 -19.00 -28.33 -43.55
N SER A 162 -18.04 -27.88 -44.37
CA SER A 162 -16.60 -28.00 -44.14
C SER A 162 -16.09 -26.77 -43.38
N VAL A 163 -16.41 -26.73 -42.07
CA VAL A 163 -16.22 -25.52 -41.23
C VAL A 163 -14.75 -25.18 -40.99
N TRP A 164 -13.86 -26.18 -40.89
CA TRP A 164 -12.42 -25.95 -40.77
C TRP A 164 -11.83 -25.24 -41.99
N GLU A 165 -12.30 -25.59 -43.19
CA GLU A 165 -11.92 -24.96 -44.46
C GLU A 165 -12.40 -23.50 -44.50
N ALA A 166 -13.60 -23.23 -43.99
CA ALA A 166 -14.13 -21.87 -43.86
C ALA A 166 -13.30 -21.02 -42.88
N ILE A 167 -12.92 -21.56 -41.71
CA ILE A 167 -12.04 -20.87 -40.75
C ILE A 167 -10.68 -20.55 -41.41
N ARG A 168 -10.04 -21.51 -42.09
CA ARG A 168 -8.76 -21.27 -42.81
C ARG A 168 -8.85 -20.22 -43.92
N ALA A 169 -10.02 -20.08 -44.56
CA ALA A 169 -10.26 -19.02 -45.53
C ALA A 169 -10.43 -17.64 -44.86
N VAL A 170 -11.04 -17.58 -43.67
CA VAL A 170 -11.08 -16.36 -42.84
C VAL A 170 -9.69 -16.00 -42.29
N ASP A 171 -8.89 -16.97 -41.81
CA ASP A 171 -7.49 -16.75 -41.44
C ASP A 171 -6.71 -16.12 -42.60
N SER A 172 -6.92 -16.64 -43.82
CA SER A 172 -6.28 -16.11 -45.03
C SER A 172 -6.70 -14.66 -45.34
N MET A 173 -7.95 -14.28 -45.04
CA MET A 173 -8.40 -12.88 -45.17
C MET A 173 -7.80 -11.98 -44.06
N ALA A 174 -7.65 -12.48 -42.83
CA ALA A 174 -7.04 -11.73 -41.74
C ALA A 174 -5.54 -11.49 -41.96
N VAL A 175 -4.83 -12.47 -42.54
CA VAL A 175 -3.44 -12.28 -43.00
C VAL A 175 -3.34 -11.19 -44.07
N LEU A 176 -4.34 -11.06 -44.95
CA LEU A 176 -4.38 -9.95 -45.92
C LEU A 176 -4.63 -8.59 -45.24
N ASP A 177 -5.52 -8.51 -44.25
CA ASP A 177 -5.75 -7.28 -43.47
C ASP A 177 -4.48 -6.84 -42.74
N THR A 178 -3.79 -7.74 -42.04
CA THR A 178 -2.52 -7.42 -41.37
C THR A 178 -1.44 -6.93 -42.35
N GLY A 179 -1.42 -7.43 -43.59
CA GLY A 179 -0.57 -6.92 -44.66
C GLY A 179 -0.99 -5.56 -45.21
N LEU A 180 -2.29 -5.24 -45.21
CA LEU A 180 -2.84 -3.96 -45.66
C LEU A 180 -2.75 -2.84 -44.61
N ASN A 181 -2.63 -3.17 -43.31
CA ASN A 181 -2.46 -2.21 -42.21
C ASN A 181 -1.23 -1.28 -42.35
N GLN A 182 -0.26 -1.62 -43.23
CA GLN A 182 0.90 -0.77 -43.56
C GLN A 182 0.69 0.09 -44.82
N SER A 183 -0.48 0.00 -45.46
CA SER A 183 -0.81 0.71 -46.70
C SER A 183 -1.67 1.95 -46.45
N GLY A 184 -1.66 2.91 -47.38
CA GLY A 184 -2.56 4.06 -47.36
C GLY A 184 -3.93 3.79 -48.00
N CYS A 185 -4.32 2.53 -48.20
CA CYS A 185 -5.51 2.13 -48.98
C CYS A 185 -6.75 1.95 -48.09
N PHE A 186 -7.15 3.01 -47.37
CA PHE A 186 -8.21 2.96 -46.35
C PHE A 186 -9.50 2.26 -46.83
N HIS A 187 -10.05 2.60 -48.01
CA HIS A 187 -11.30 1.98 -48.50
C HIS A 187 -11.20 0.47 -48.78
N LEU A 188 -10.00 -0.04 -49.11
CA LEU A 188 -9.78 -1.48 -49.35
C LEU A 188 -9.64 -2.23 -48.02
N GLN A 189 -9.01 -1.59 -47.04
CA GLN A 189 -8.89 -2.08 -45.67
C GLN A 189 -10.26 -2.13 -44.99
N ASP A 190 -11.04 -1.06 -45.09
CA ASP A 190 -12.40 -0.94 -44.56
C ASP A 190 -13.33 -2.02 -45.13
N PHE A 191 -13.38 -2.17 -46.46
CA PHE A 191 -14.12 -3.25 -47.13
C PHE A 191 -13.68 -4.66 -46.70
N LEU A 192 -12.39 -4.88 -46.49
CA LEU A 192 -11.87 -6.16 -45.99
C LEU A 192 -12.29 -6.40 -44.53
N GLN A 193 -12.28 -5.38 -43.68
CA GLN A 193 -12.69 -5.47 -42.29
C GLN A 193 -14.19 -5.71 -42.15
N GLU A 194 -15.03 -5.04 -42.96
CA GLU A 194 -16.47 -5.36 -43.06
C GLU A 194 -16.70 -6.80 -43.52
N THR A 195 -15.98 -7.26 -44.55
CA THR A 195 -16.08 -8.63 -45.09
C THR A 195 -15.64 -9.68 -44.06
N LEU A 196 -14.55 -9.42 -43.34
CA LEU A 196 -14.06 -10.26 -42.24
C LEU A 196 -15.06 -10.30 -41.09
N HIS A 197 -15.63 -9.16 -40.70
CA HIS A 197 -16.62 -9.08 -39.64
C HIS A 197 -17.89 -9.86 -40.00
N PHE A 198 -18.37 -9.70 -41.24
CA PHE A 198 -19.53 -10.43 -41.78
C PHE A 198 -19.33 -11.95 -41.72
N TRP A 199 -18.21 -12.46 -42.23
CA TRP A 199 -17.94 -13.91 -42.20
C TRP A 199 -17.65 -14.44 -40.81
N HIS A 200 -16.87 -13.73 -39.99
CA HIS A 200 -16.62 -14.12 -38.61
C HIS A 200 -17.93 -14.24 -37.82
N LYS A 201 -18.86 -13.28 -37.99
CA LYS A 201 -20.19 -13.32 -37.38
C LYS A 201 -21.00 -14.53 -37.83
N ILE A 202 -21.09 -14.81 -39.14
CA ILE A 202 -21.85 -15.95 -39.67
C ILE A 202 -21.30 -17.29 -39.15
N ILE A 203 -19.98 -17.47 -39.15
CA ILE A 203 -19.35 -18.71 -38.65
C ILE A 203 -19.56 -18.82 -37.13
N LYS A 204 -19.39 -17.72 -36.38
CA LYS A 204 -19.63 -17.67 -34.93
C LYS A 204 -21.08 -18.01 -34.59
N ASP A 205 -22.06 -17.44 -35.27
CA ASP A 205 -23.49 -17.66 -34.98
C ASP A 205 -23.88 -19.13 -35.27
N ARG A 206 -23.34 -19.73 -36.34
CA ARG A 206 -23.52 -21.16 -36.64
C ARG A 206 -22.89 -22.05 -35.55
N LEU A 207 -21.60 -21.85 -35.27
CA LEU A 207 -20.88 -22.62 -34.26
C LEU A 207 -21.48 -22.48 -32.86
N ALA A 208 -21.93 -21.27 -32.49
CA ALA A 208 -22.61 -21.02 -31.22
C ALA A 208 -23.94 -21.78 -31.13
N SER A 209 -24.75 -21.79 -32.20
CA SER A 209 -26.00 -22.56 -32.23
C SER A 209 -25.76 -24.07 -32.05
N ASP A 210 -24.73 -24.61 -32.70
CA ASP A 210 -24.39 -26.04 -32.56
C ASP A 210 -23.77 -26.35 -31.19
N PHE A 211 -22.97 -25.45 -30.64
CA PHE A 211 -22.39 -25.56 -29.29
C PHE A 211 -23.46 -25.45 -28.19
N GLU A 212 -24.45 -24.58 -28.32
CA GLU A 212 -25.60 -24.50 -27.39
C GLU A 212 -26.41 -25.82 -27.37
N LYS A 213 -26.55 -26.52 -28.50
CA LYS A 213 -27.21 -27.84 -28.56
C LYS A 213 -26.41 -28.93 -27.84
N VAL A 214 -25.07 -28.89 -27.92
CA VAL A 214 -24.20 -29.82 -27.18
C VAL A 214 -24.19 -29.51 -25.69
N LEU A 215 -24.09 -28.23 -25.31
CA LEU A 215 -24.15 -27.77 -23.92
C LEU A 215 -25.46 -28.17 -23.23
N THR A 216 -26.61 -28.03 -23.91
CA THR A 216 -27.91 -28.44 -23.36
C THR A 216 -28.04 -29.96 -23.16
N GLN A 217 -27.45 -30.78 -24.04
CA GLN A 217 -27.34 -32.24 -23.82
C GLN A 217 -26.47 -32.60 -22.60
N LEU A 218 -25.44 -31.78 -22.33
CA LEU A 218 -24.57 -31.89 -21.16
C LEU A 218 -25.14 -31.21 -19.89
N GLN A 219 -26.42 -30.80 -19.92
CA GLN A 219 -27.12 -30.11 -18.81
C GLN A 219 -26.49 -28.77 -18.38
N TRP A 220 -25.74 -28.11 -19.27
CA TRP A 220 -25.23 -26.77 -19.03
C TRP A 220 -26.31 -25.70 -19.28
N PRO A 221 -26.43 -24.64 -18.45
CA PRO A 221 -25.60 -24.35 -17.27
C PRO A 221 -26.04 -25.08 -15.99
N ILE A 222 -25.05 -25.49 -15.20
CA ILE A 222 -25.25 -26.21 -13.92
C ILE A 222 -25.59 -25.21 -12.81
N VAL A 223 -26.89 -24.88 -12.68
CA VAL A 223 -27.35 -23.88 -11.70
C VAL A 223 -27.64 -24.48 -10.32
N THR A 224 -27.89 -25.78 -10.23
CA THR A 224 -28.06 -26.53 -8.97
C THR A 224 -26.95 -27.56 -8.82
N PRO A 225 -26.50 -27.89 -7.60
CA PRO A 225 -25.48 -28.92 -7.40
C PRO A 225 -25.93 -30.27 -7.99
N PRO A 226 -25.04 -31.03 -8.64
CA PRO A 226 -25.40 -32.31 -9.25
C PRO A 226 -25.73 -33.35 -8.17
N THR A 227 -27.01 -33.64 -8.00
CA THR A 227 -27.53 -34.57 -6.98
C THR A 227 -27.31 -36.05 -7.33
N GLN A 228 -26.89 -36.37 -8.55
CA GLN A 228 -26.55 -37.72 -9.00
C GLN A 228 -25.40 -37.66 -10.01
N SER A 229 -24.48 -38.62 -9.94
CA SER A 229 -23.54 -38.88 -11.03
C SER A 229 -24.32 -39.39 -12.23
N LEU A 230 -24.37 -38.60 -13.30
CA LEU A 230 -25.05 -38.98 -14.54
C LEU A 230 -24.46 -40.29 -15.05
N THR A 231 -25.28 -41.34 -15.14
CA THR A 231 -24.89 -42.58 -15.80
C THR A 231 -24.54 -42.28 -17.26
N PRO A 232 -23.40 -42.77 -17.79
CA PRO A 232 -22.99 -42.44 -19.14
C PRO A 232 -24.01 -43.01 -20.14
N THR A 233 -24.74 -42.12 -20.79
CA THR A 233 -25.62 -42.48 -21.92
C THR A 233 -24.77 -43.05 -23.06
N ALA A 234 -25.37 -43.91 -23.89
CA ALA A 234 -24.66 -44.62 -24.96
C ALA A 234 -23.89 -43.68 -25.93
N ASN A 235 -24.36 -42.43 -26.09
CA ASN A 235 -23.75 -41.44 -26.98
C ASN A 235 -22.74 -40.52 -26.28
N HIS A 236 -22.41 -40.73 -24.99
CA HIS A 236 -21.56 -39.82 -24.22
C HIS A 236 -20.18 -39.60 -24.87
N GLN A 237 -19.53 -40.63 -25.44
CA GLN A 237 -18.26 -40.45 -26.17
C GLN A 237 -18.41 -39.55 -27.41
N GLU A 238 -19.48 -39.73 -28.19
CA GLU A 238 -19.77 -38.92 -29.37
C GLU A 238 -20.01 -37.45 -28.99
N ILE A 239 -20.80 -37.19 -27.95
CA ILE A 239 -21.06 -35.83 -27.43
C ILE A 239 -19.77 -35.15 -26.96
N ASN A 240 -18.87 -35.85 -26.25
CA ASN A 240 -17.58 -35.27 -25.86
C ASN A 240 -16.67 -35.00 -27.08
N SER A 241 -16.72 -35.83 -28.13
CA SER A 241 -15.97 -35.57 -29.37
C SER A 241 -16.50 -34.37 -30.16
N GLN A 242 -17.83 -34.17 -30.17
CA GLN A 242 -18.47 -32.98 -30.75
C GLN A 242 -18.15 -31.72 -29.94
N LEU A 243 -18.13 -31.82 -28.60
CA LEU A 243 -17.69 -30.75 -27.70
C LEU A 243 -16.25 -30.32 -28.02
N GLU A 244 -15.32 -31.26 -28.12
CA GLU A 244 -13.92 -31.00 -28.46
C GLU A 244 -13.79 -30.32 -29.84
N LEU A 245 -14.50 -30.83 -30.85
CA LEU A 245 -14.50 -30.24 -32.19
C LEU A 245 -15.00 -28.80 -32.20
N LEU A 246 -16.13 -28.52 -31.53
CA LEU A 246 -16.73 -27.19 -31.52
C LEU A 246 -15.88 -26.20 -30.70
N VAL A 247 -15.35 -26.60 -29.54
CA VAL A 247 -14.46 -25.77 -28.73
C VAL A 247 -13.18 -25.43 -29.50
N THR A 248 -12.54 -26.41 -30.16
CA THR A 248 -11.32 -26.15 -30.96
C THR A 248 -11.60 -25.26 -32.18
N GLN A 249 -12.74 -25.42 -32.86
CA GLN A 249 -13.17 -24.53 -33.95
C GLN A 249 -13.45 -23.10 -33.48
N LEU A 250 -14.11 -22.93 -32.33
CA LEU A 250 -14.37 -21.62 -31.74
C LEU A 250 -13.08 -20.91 -31.29
N LEU A 251 -12.11 -21.64 -30.74
CA LEU A 251 -10.79 -21.10 -30.40
C LEU A 251 -10.00 -20.70 -31.65
N ALA A 252 -10.01 -21.52 -32.70
CA ALA A 252 -9.37 -21.18 -33.97
C ALA A 252 -9.98 -19.90 -34.56
N LEU A 253 -11.31 -19.82 -34.65
CA LEU A 253 -12.03 -18.63 -35.14
C LEU A 253 -11.72 -17.36 -34.31
N GLN A 254 -11.45 -17.50 -33.00
CA GLN A 254 -11.02 -16.38 -32.16
C GLN A 254 -9.60 -15.92 -32.53
N THR A 255 -8.67 -16.83 -32.81
CA THR A 255 -7.32 -16.45 -33.28
C THR A 255 -7.32 -15.81 -34.67
N SER A 256 -8.31 -16.12 -35.50
CA SER A 256 -8.47 -15.56 -36.85
C SER A 256 -8.81 -14.06 -36.90
N TYR A 257 -9.25 -13.44 -35.80
CA TYR A 257 -9.79 -12.06 -35.84
C TYR A 257 -9.10 -11.15 -34.81
N PRO A 258 -8.40 -10.09 -35.25
CA PRO A 258 -7.70 -9.19 -34.33
C PRO A 258 -8.63 -8.59 -33.28
N SER A 259 -8.27 -8.74 -31.99
CA SER A 259 -9.14 -8.41 -30.85
C SER A 259 -9.48 -6.92 -30.69
N GLY A 260 -8.94 -6.02 -31.53
CA GLY A 260 -9.19 -4.58 -31.47
C GLY A 260 -10.60 -4.14 -31.90
N LEU A 261 -11.26 -4.92 -32.77
CA LEU A 261 -12.57 -4.57 -33.35
C LEU A 261 -13.79 -4.97 -32.49
N PHE A 262 -13.60 -5.57 -31.31
CA PHE A 262 -14.70 -5.96 -30.42
C PHE A 262 -15.23 -4.82 -29.52
N THR A 263 -14.72 -3.60 -29.66
CA THR A 263 -14.94 -2.51 -28.68
C THR A 263 -16.34 -1.87 -28.73
N GLU A 264 -17.03 -1.88 -29.87
CA GLU A 264 -18.12 -0.90 -30.12
C GLU A 264 -19.57 -1.40 -29.97
N LEU A 265 -19.85 -2.71 -30.02
CA LEU A 265 -21.25 -3.16 -30.22
C LEU A 265 -22.12 -3.35 -28.96
N HIS A 266 -21.61 -3.13 -27.74
CA HIS A 266 -22.40 -3.19 -26.49
C HIS A 266 -22.19 -2.00 -25.53
N GLN A 267 -21.57 -0.90 -25.98
CA GLN A 267 -21.58 0.34 -25.20
C GLN A 267 -22.90 1.08 -25.38
N GLN A 268 -23.81 0.97 -24.41
CA GLN A 268 -24.77 2.05 -24.18
C GLN A 268 -23.98 3.30 -23.73
N PRO A 269 -24.32 4.51 -24.23
CA PRO A 269 -23.64 5.72 -23.84
C PRO A 269 -24.09 6.14 -22.43
N VAL A 270 -23.34 5.73 -21.41
CA VAL A 270 -23.48 6.25 -20.04
C VAL A 270 -22.15 6.84 -19.61
N SER A 271 -22.14 8.18 -19.56
CA SER A 271 -21.30 9.08 -18.77
C SER A 271 -19.85 8.68 -18.44
N SER A 272 -18.94 9.39 -19.09
CA SER A 272 -17.51 9.56 -18.81
C SER A 272 -17.01 9.35 -17.36
N VAL A 273 -16.47 8.15 -17.09
CA VAL A 273 -15.20 7.93 -16.37
C VAL A 273 -14.47 6.79 -17.09
N ALA A 274 -13.14 6.87 -17.25
CA ALA A 274 -12.39 5.81 -17.92
C ALA A 274 -12.30 4.57 -17.01
N PRO A 275 -12.81 3.38 -17.41
CA PRO A 275 -12.68 2.17 -16.61
C PRO A 275 -11.21 1.70 -16.59
N PRO A 276 -10.76 1.03 -15.52
CA PRO A 276 -9.42 0.45 -15.47
C PRO A 276 -9.23 -0.54 -16.64
N SER A 277 -7.97 -0.65 -17.10
CA SER A 277 -7.57 -1.38 -18.31
C SER A 277 -8.38 -2.66 -18.53
N LYS A 278 -9.25 -2.67 -19.56
CA LYS A 278 -10.01 -3.85 -19.97
C LYS A 278 -9.02 -5.01 -20.17
N GLY A 279 -9.12 -6.03 -19.31
CA GLY A 279 -8.30 -7.24 -19.44
C GLY A 279 -8.53 -7.93 -20.79
N PRO A 280 -7.67 -8.89 -21.18
CA PRO A 280 -7.82 -9.58 -22.46
C PRO A 280 -9.24 -10.14 -22.62
N PRO A 281 -9.84 -10.10 -23.82
CA PRO A 281 -11.21 -10.59 -23.99
C PRO A 281 -11.33 -12.06 -23.56
N LEU A 282 -12.47 -12.43 -22.99
CA LEU A 282 -12.78 -13.82 -22.62
C LEU A 282 -12.69 -14.72 -23.85
N CYS A 283 -12.24 -15.97 -23.69
CA CYS A 283 -12.22 -16.88 -24.84
C CYS A 283 -13.63 -17.22 -25.35
N LEU A 284 -13.77 -17.38 -26.67
CA LEU A 284 -15.05 -17.44 -27.36
C LEU A 284 -15.99 -18.57 -26.86
N PRO A 285 -15.51 -19.80 -26.54
CA PRO A 285 -16.34 -20.82 -25.91
C PRO A 285 -16.95 -20.35 -24.58
N ILE A 286 -16.15 -19.70 -23.73
CA ILE A 286 -16.59 -19.22 -22.42
C ILE A 286 -17.59 -18.07 -22.57
N GLN A 287 -17.39 -17.16 -23.53
CA GLN A 287 -18.39 -16.12 -23.85
C GLN A 287 -19.77 -16.72 -24.13
N ILE A 288 -19.84 -17.80 -24.93
CA ILE A 288 -21.10 -18.47 -25.28
C ILE A 288 -21.68 -19.21 -24.05
N MET A 289 -20.85 -19.94 -23.30
CA MET A 289 -21.26 -20.62 -22.06
C MET A 289 -21.85 -19.67 -21.00
N LEU A 290 -21.39 -18.41 -20.96
CA LEU A 290 -21.88 -17.35 -20.07
C LEU A 290 -23.22 -16.74 -20.50
N LEU A 291 -23.65 -16.85 -21.76
CA LEU A 291 -24.91 -16.26 -22.24
C LEU A 291 -26.17 -16.66 -21.44
N PRO A 292 -26.43 -17.96 -21.17
CA PRO A 292 -27.62 -18.35 -20.39
C PRO A 292 -27.55 -17.86 -18.93
N LEU A 293 -26.38 -17.88 -18.31
CA LEU A 293 -26.16 -17.34 -16.96
C LEU A 293 -26.35 -15.82 -16.92
N SER A 294 -25.83 -15.10 -17.91
CA SER A 294 -25.99 -13.65 -18.06
C SER A 294 -27.45 -13.23 -18.25
N ARG A 295 -28.20 -13.97 -19.08
CA ARG A 295 -29.65 -13.75 -19.25
C ARG A 295 -30.41 -13.99 -17.95
N ARG A 296 -30.07 -15.05 -17.20
CA ARG A 296 -30.67 -15.35 -15.89
C ARG A 296 -30.35 -14.28 -14.85
N PHE A 297 -29.09 -13.84 -14.77
CA PHE A 297 -28.66 -12.75 -13.88
C PHE A 297 -29.45 -11.46 -14.16
N ARG A 298 -29.50 -11.02 -15.43
CA ARG A 298 -30.24 -9.83 -15.84
C ARG A 298 -31.75 -9.95 -15.59
N TYR A 299 -32.34 -11.13 -15.77
CA TYR A 299 -33.75 -11.38 -15.50
C TYR A 299 -34.13 -11.27 -14.01
N HIS A 300 -33.24 -11.67 -13.10
CA HIS A 300 -33.51 -11.64 -11.65
C HIS A 300 -33.09 -10.32 -10.98
N PHE A 301 -31.95 -9.75 -11.36
CA PHE A 301 -31.31 -8.65 -10.63
C PHE A 301 -31.38 -7.29 -11.34
N TYR A 302 -32.14 -7.18 -12.44
CA TYR A 302 -32.48 -5.91 -13.09
C TYR A 302 -33.99 -5.80 -13.31
N GLY A 303 -34.47 -4.58 -13.57
CA GLY A 303 -35.90 -4.28 -13.73
C GLY A 303 -36.68 -4.38 -12.41
N ASN A 304 -37.99 -4.60 -12.53
CA ASN A 304 -38.95 -4.41 -11.42
C ASN A 304 -39.23 -5.68 -10.59
N ARG A 305 -38.28 -6.62 -10.52
CA ARG A 305 -38.45 -7.84 -9.71
C ARG A 305 -38.14 -7.58 -8.24
N GLN A 306 -38.85 -8.27 -7.35
CA GLN A 306 -38.55 -8.27 -5.91
C GLN A 306 -37.10 -8.68 -5.61
N THR A 307 -36.51 -9.57 -6.44
CA THR A 307 -35.11 -10.00 -6.35
C THR A 307 -34.08 -8.91 -6.69
N ASN A 308 -34.48 -7.79 -7.27
CA ASN A 308 -33.64 -6.61 -7.48
C ASN A 308 -33.86 -5.60 -6.34
N SER A 309 -33.34 -5.91 -5.15
CA SER A 309 -33.40 -5.01 -3.99
C SER A 309 -32.02 -4.46 -3.63
N LEU A 310 -31.94 -3.14 -3.43
CA LEU A 310 -30.73 -2.48 -2.92
C LEU A 310 -30.38 -2.90 -1.48
N SER A 311 -31.37 -3.34 -0.70
CA SER A 311 -31.15 -3.84 0.67
C SER A 311 -30.73 -5.30 0.75
N LYS A 312 -30.58 -5.97 -0.40
CA LYS A 312 -30.20 -7.39 -0.48
C LYS A 312 -29.13 -7.70 -1.54
N PRO A 313 -27.95 -7.05 -1.48
CA PRO A 313 -26.83 -7.37 -2.37
C PRO A 313 -26.34 -8.82 -2.22
N GLU A 314 -26.47 -9.42 -1.03
CA GLU A 314 -26.08 -10.82 -0.78
C GLU A 314 -26.76 -11.81 -1.73
N TRP A 315 -27.95 -11.47 -2.26
CA TRP A 315 -28.69 -12.34 -3.17
C TRP A 315 -27.98 -12.54 -4.52
N TYR A 316 -27.43 -11.49 -5.13
CA TYR A 316 -26.73 -11.63 -6.41
C TYR A 316 -25.29 -12.09 -6.22
N LEU A 317 -24.65 -11.68 -5.11
CA LEU A 317 -23.30 -12.09 -4.72
C LEU A 317 -23.23 -13.60 -4.47
N THR A 318 -24.05 -14.11 -3.54
CA THR A 318 -24.12 -15.54 -3.21
C THR A 318 -24.55 -16.38 -4.41
N GLN A 319 -25.50 -15.89 -5.22
CA GLN A 319 -25.96 -16.61 -6.40
C GLN A 319 -24.85 -16.83 -7.44
N VAL A 320 -23.94 -15.87 -7.60
CA VAL A 320 -22.79 -15.98 -8.50
C VAL A 320 -21.70 -16.89 -7.92
N LEU A 321 -21.39 -16.81 -6.62
CA LEU A 321 -20.48 -17.75 -5.96
C LEU A 321 -20.98 -19.20 -6.08
N MET A 322 -22.30 -19.42 -5.94
CA MET A 322 -22.94 -20.70 -6.17
C MET A 322 -22.75 -21.20 -7.61
N TRP A 323 -22.90 -20.33 -8.62
CA TRP A 323 -22.67 -20.70 -10.02
C TRP A 323 -21.21 -21.03 -10.33
N MET A 324 -20.25 -20.29 -9.75
CA MET A 324 -18.82 -20.60 -9.84
C MET A 324 -18.52 -21.97 -9.24
N SER A 325 -19.04 -22.25 -8.04
CA SER A 325 -18.86 -23.52 -7.34
C SER A 325 -19.46 -24.70 -8.11
N ASN A 326 -20.74 -24.60 -8.51
CA ASN A 326 -21.45 -25.68 -9.20
C ASN A 326 -20.87 -26.01 -10.59
N SER A 327 -20.22 -25.03 -11.23
CA SER A 327 -19.61 -25.22 -12.55
C SER A 327 -18.18 -25.76 -12.50
N SER A 328 -17.51 -25.74 -11.34
CA SER A 328 -16.05 -25.97 -11.25
C SER A 328 -15.62 -27.32 -11.83
N THR A 329 -16.26 -28.40 -11.39
CA THR A 329 -15.96 -29.77 -11.86
C THR A 329 -16.18 -29.93 -13.36
N PHE A 330 -17.24 -29.32 -13.91
CA PHE A 330 -17.46 -29.32 -15.36
C PHE A 330 -16.36 -28.57 -16.11
N MET A 331 -15.92 -27.41 -15.61
CA MET A 331 -14.84 -26.65 -16.23
C MET A 331 -13.51 -27.42 -16.21
N GLU A 332 -13.21 -28.10 -15.09
CA GLU A 332 -11.97 -28.85 -14.88
C GLU A 332 -11.94 -30.20 -15.63
N GLU A 333 -13.04 -30.96 -15.64
CA GLU A 333 -13.07 -32.28 -16.27
C GLU A 333 -13.41 -32.26 -17.77
N LYS A 334 -14.20 -31.28 -18.24
CA LYS A 334 -14.71 -31.25 -19.62
C LYS A 334 -14.03 -30.22 -20.50
N ILE A 335 -13.81 -29.00 -20.01
CA ILE A 335 -13.35 -27.88 -20.84
C ILE A 335 -11.83 -27.71 -20.77
N GLN A 336 -11.24 -27.75 -19.57
CA GLN A 336 -9.81 -27.57 -19.34
C GLN A 336 -8.92 -28.50 -20.19
N PRO A 337 -9.19 -29.82 -20.35
CA PRO A 337 -8.35 -30.70 -21.15
C PRO A 337 -8.40 -30.40 -22.66
N ILE A 338 -9.45 -29.72 -23.13
CA ILE A 338 -9.57 -29.26 -24.51
C ILE A 338 -8.76 -27.99 -24.71
N LEU A 339 -8.82 -27.04 -23.76
CA LEU A 339 -8.01 -25.82 -23.79
C LEU A 339 -6.50 -26.11 -23.80
N GLU A 340 -6.06 -27.03 -22.95
CA GLU A 340 -4.65 -27.46 -22.86
C GLU A 340 -4.17 -28.08 -24.17
N ARG A 341 -4.99 -28.93 -24.80
CA ARG A 341 -4.69 -29.55 -26.10
C ARG A 341 -4.66 -28.53 -27.25
N ALA A 342 -5.43 -27.46 -27.13
CA ALA A 342 -5.40 -26.31 -28.04
C ALA A 342 -4.24 -25.33 -27.75
N GLY A 343 -3.41 -25.59 -26.73
CA GLY A 343 -2.27 -24.73 -26.36
C GLY A 343 -2.66 -23.46 -25.59
N VAL A 344 -3.90 -23.37 -25.08
CA VAL A 344 -4.35 -22.23 -24.27
C VAL A 344 -3.87 -22.40 -22.83
N THR A 345 -3.06 -21.47 -22.34
CA THR A 345 -2.45 -21.51 -21.01
C THR A 345 -3.37 -21.04 -19.88
N THR A 346 -4.50 -20.41 -20.21
CA THR A 346 -5.46 -19.86 -19.23
C THR A 346 -6.39 -20.94 -18.69
N SER A 347 -6.60 -20.97 -17.37
CA SER A 347 -7.57 -21.88 -16.75
C SER A 347 -9.02 -21.55 -17.16
N ALA A 348 -9.75 -22.57 -17.63
CA ALA A 348 -11.14 -22.48 -18.03
C ALA A 348 -12.06 -22.02 -16.88
N ARG A 349 -11.78 -22.50 -15.67
CA ARG A 349 -12.45 -22.07 -14.43
C ARG A 349 -12.24 -20.58 -14.16
N VAL A 350 -11.00 -20.09 -14.26
CA VAL A 350 -10.68 -18.67 -14.02
C VAL A 350 -11.35 -17.77 -15.07
N GLU A 351 -11.38 -18.18 -16.34
CA GLU A 351 -12.12 -17.47 -17.39
C GLU A 351 -13.63 -17.41 -17.11
N LEU A 352 -14.25 -18.52 -16.69
CA LEU A 352 -15.67 -18.52 -16.31
C LEU A 352 -15.92 -17.59 -15.11
N CYS A 353 -15.10 -17.68 -14.06
CA CYS A 353 -15.18 -16.81 -12.89
C CYS A 353 -15.05 -15.34 -13.29
N ARG A 354 -14.11 -14.99 -14.17
CA ARG A 354 -13.88 -13.62 -14.66
C ARG A 354 -15.10 -13.05 -15.39
N GLY A 355 -15.77 -13.85 -16.22
CA GLY A 355 -16.99 -13.42 -16.92
C GLY A 355 -18.27 -13.43 -16.08
N LEU A 356 -18.33 -14.24 -15.03
CA LEU A 356 -19.39 -14.11 -14.01
C LEU A 356 -19.18 -12.88 -13.13
N LEU A 357 -17.92 -12.60 -12.77
CA LEU A 357 -17.53 -11.44 -11.96
C LEU A 357 -17.84 -10.12 -12.67
N SER A 358 -17.70 -10.02 -14.00
CA SER A 358 -18.05 -8.78 -14.72
C SER A 358 -19.54 -8.42 -14.62
N LEU A 359 -20.45 -9.41 -14.54
CA LEU A 359 -21.88 -9.17 -14.30
C LEU A 359 -22.12 -8.57 -12.90
N VAL A 360 -21.37 -9.04 -11.91
CA VAL A 360 -21.42 -8.53 -10.53
C VAL A 360 -20.80 -7.14 -10.45
N GLN A 361 -19.67 -6.90 -11.13
CA GLN A 361 -19.03 -5.58 -11.20
C GLN A 361 -19.97 -4.51 -11.78
N GLU A 362 -20.62 -4.80 -12.92
CA GLU A 362 -21.67 -3.94 -13.51
C GLU A 362 -22.78 -3.61 -12.50
N LYS A 363 -23.23 -4.60 -11.74
CA LYS A 363 -24.33 -4.46 -10.77
C LYS A 363 -23.93 -3.69 -9.52
N VAL A 364 -22.78 -4.03 -8.91
CA VAL A 364 -22.25 -3.38 -7.71
C VAL A 364 -21.95 -1.90 -7.98
N ALA A 365 -21.30 -1.56 -9.10
CA ALA A 365 -21.05 -0.16 -9.47
C ALA A 365 -22.36 0.64 -9.64
N SER A 366 -23.37 0.04 -10.27
CA SER A 366 -24.69 0.66 -10.43
C SER A 366 -25.47 0.82 -9.12
N ASP A 367 -25.28 -0.06 -8.14
CA ASP A 367 -25.99 0.02 -6.86
C ASP A 367 -25.23 0.92 -5.86
N ALA A 368 -23.91 0.82 -5.78
CA ALA A 368 -23.06 1.66 -4.92
C ALA A 368 -23.25 3.16 -5.21
N SER A 369 -23.27 3.56 -6.48
CA SER A 369 -23.51 4.94 -6.90
C SER A 369 -24.91 5.47 -6.52
N ARG A 370 -25.91 4.58 -6.36
CA ARG A 370 -27.26 4.92 -5.89
C ARG A 370 -27.35 5.00 -4.37
N LEU A 371 -26.46 4.33 -3.64
CA LEU A 371 -26.44 4.25 -2.17
C LEU A 371 -25.62 5.35 -1.48
N LEU A 372 -25.00 6.27 -2.23
CA LEU A 372 -24.19 7.38 -1.67
C LEU A 372 -24.95 8.27 -0.65
N TYR A 373 -26.29 8.23 -0.64
CA TYR A 373 -27.14 9.01 0.27
C TYR A 373 -27.78 8.20 1.40
N ASP A 374 -27.55 6.88 1.49
CA ASP A 374 -28.11 6.01 2.54
C ASP A 374 -26.96 5.31 3.28
N ASP A 375 -26.64 5.78 4.49
CA ASP A 375 -25.51 5.27 5.29
C ASP A 375 -25.66 3.78 5.64
N MET A 376 -26.87 3.32 5.94
CA MET A 376 -27.12 1.95 6.42
C MET A 376 -27.00 0.94 5.28
N LEU A 377 -27.66 1.22 4.15
CA LEU A 377 -27.59 0.35 2.98
C LEU A 377 -26.20 0.37 2.34
N PHE A 378 -25.49 1.50 2.41
CA PHE A 378 -24.10 1.59 1.95
C PHE A 378 -23.16 0.71 2.79
N CYS A 379 -23.25 0.72 4.12
CA CYS A 379 -22.43 -0.16 4.97
C CYS A 379 -22.69 -1.63 4.66
N HIS A 380 -23.96 -2.04 4.57
CA HIS A 380 -24.33 -3.42 4.22
C HIS A 380 -23.76 -3.85 2.87
N LEU A 381 -23.79 -2.98 1.84
CA LEU A 381 -23.15 -3.27 0.55
C LEU A 381 -21.63 -3.44 0.69
N VAL A 382 -20.95 -2.59 1.46
CA VAL A 382 -19.49 -2.69 1.68
C VAL A 382 -19.13 -3.99 2.39
N GLU A 383 -19.85 -4.37 3.45
CA GLU A 383 -19.63 -5.61 4.20
C GLU A 383 -19.81 -6.85 3.30
N GLU A 384 -20.90 -6.90 2.53
CA GLU A 384 -21.18 -8.00 1.59
C GLU A 384 -20.16 -8.07 0.44
N VAL A 385 -19.65 -6.94 -0.05
CA VAL A 385 -18.56 -6.89 -1.05
C VAL A 385 -17.22 -7.39 -0.47
N LEU A 386 -16.89 -7.01 0.77
CA LEU A 386 -15.69 -7.50 1.47
C LEU A 386 -15.77 -9.01 1.71
N GLN A 387 -16.92 -9.51 2.16
CA GLN A 387 -17.15 -10.93 2.38
C GLN A 387 -17.13 -11.72 1.07
N PHE A 388 -17.77 -11.23 0.00
CA PHE A 388 -17.70 -11.84 -1.32
C PHE A 388 -16.26 -11.94 -1.84
N GLU A 389 -15.44 -10.90 -1.69
CA GLU A 389 -14.04 -10.95 -2.11
C GLU A 389 -13.27 -12.04 -1.35
N LYS A 390 -13.49 -12.13 -0.02
CA LYS A 390 -12.88 -13.16 0.82
C LYS A 390 -13.23 -14.57 0.34
N GLU A 391 -14.50 -14.83 0.02
CA GLU A 391 -14.94 -16.11 -0.52
C GLU A 391 -14.44 -16.38 -1.95
N LEU A 392 -14.37 -15.35 -2.80
CA LEU A 392 -13.81 -15.43 -4.15
C LEU A 392 -12.33 -15.85 -4.14
N ARG A 393 -11.53 -15.30 -3.21
CA ARG A 393 -10.10 -15.66 -3.09
C ARG A 393 -9.89 -17.00 -2.38
N CYS A 394 -10.56 -17.23 -1.25
CA CYS A 394 -10.33 -18.42 -0.42
C CYS A 394 -11.00 -19.68 -0.98
N ASN A 395 -12.26 -19.60 -1.41
CA ASN A 395 -13.05 -20.75 -1.85
C ASN A 395 -13.00 -20.92 -3.38
N GLN A 396 -13.05 -19.81 -4.13
CA GLN A 396 -12.98 -19.85 -5.60
C GLN A 396 -11.56 -19.73 -6.17
N SER A 397 -10.53 -19.75 -5.33
CA SER A 397 -9.10 -19.76 -5.70
C SER A 397 -8.73 -18.75 -6.80
N TYR A 398 -9.45 -17.63 -6.87
CA TYR A 398 -9.33 -16.66 -7.95
C TYR A 398 -8.00 -15.90 -7.86
N PRO A 399 -7.19 -15.84 -8.94
CA PRO A 399 -5.85 -15.26 -8.89
C PRO A 399 -5.84 -13.81 -8.43
N ALA A 400 -5.02 -13.49 -7.43
CA ALA A 400 -4.94 -12.14 -6.85
C ALA A 400 -4.43 -11.05 -7.82
N VAL A 401 -3.84 -11.45 -8.95
CA VAL A 401 -3.40 -10.57 -10.04
C VAL A 401 -4.59 -10.04 -10.85
N LEU A 402 -5.73 -10.72 -10.83
CA LEU A 402 -6.93 -10.31 -11.56
C LEU A 402 -7.82 -9.42 -10.68
N PRO A 403 -8.52 -8.41 -11.26
CA PRO A 403 -9.38 -7.51 -10.49
C PRO A 403 -10.58 -8.26 -9.90
N GLY A 404 -10.81 -8.04 -8.61
CA GLY A 404 -11.99 -8.47 -7.84
C GLY A 404 -13.13 -7.46 -7.90
N LEU A 405 -13.89 -7.32 -6.81
CA LEU A 405 -14.85 -6.23 -6.59
C LEU A 405 -14.26 -5.03 -5.84
N LEU A 406 -13.24 -5.24 -4.98
CA LEU A 406 -12.74 -4.18 -4.08
C LEU A 406 -12.36 -2.87 -4.78
N HIS A 407 -11.89 -2.93 -6.02
CA HIS A 407 -11.52 -1.74 -6.79
C HIS A 407 -12.68 -0.77 -7.04
N LEU A 408 -13.93 -1.24 -7.02
CA LEU A 408 -15.13 -0.41 -7.13
C LEU A 408 -15.36 0.43 -5.87
N LEU A 409 -14.99 -0.09 -4.70
CA LEU A 409 -15.03 0.64 -3.43
C LEU A 409 -13.93 1.72 -3.33
N LEU A 410 -12.98 1.72 -4.27
CA LEU A 410 -11.86 2.67 -4.32
C LEU A 410 -12.10 3.84 -5.28
N GLU A 411 -13.22 3.89 -6.01
CA GLU A 411 -13.63 5.08 -6.76
C GLU A 411 -13.83 6.25 -5.79
N ASP A 412 -13.29 7.43 -6.11
CA ASP A 412 -13.16 8.52 -5.14
C ASP A 412 -14.47 8.88 -4.41
N ALA A 413 -15.60 8.96 -5.12
CA ALA A 413 -16.89 9.27 -4.49
C ALA A 413 -17.35 8.18 -3.50
N ILE A 414 -17.10 6.91 -3.82
CA ILE A 414 -17.48 5.74 -3.01
C ILE A 414 -16.53 5.62 -1.81
N LEU A 415 -15.22 5.79 -2.02
CA LEU A 415 -14.21 5.74 -0.97
C LEU A 415 -14.37 6.89 0.05
N GLN A 416 -14.64 8.11 -0.42
CA GLN A 416 -14.92 9.24 0.48
C GLN A 416 -16.22 9.03 1.26
N LYS A 417 -17.27 8.47 0.62
CA LYS A 417 -18.50 8.08 1.33
C LYS A 417 -18.20 7.05 2.41
N TRP A 418 -17.43 6.00 2.10
CA TRP A 418 -17.06 4.97 3.06
C TRP A 418 -16.29 5.56 4.26
N LEU A 419 -15.21 6.30 4.03
CA LEU A 419 -14.43 6.97 5.09
C LEU A 419 -15.29 7.90 5.97
N THR A 420 -16.31 8.53 5.39
CA THR A 420 -17.26 9.38 6.14
C THR A 420 -18.19 8.55 7.03
N VAL A 421 -18.74 7.43 6.53
CA VAL A 421 -19.70 6.60 7.29
C VAL A 421 -18.99 5.78 8.37
N GLU A 422 -17.99 4.96 8.02
CA GLU A 422 -16.63 5.29 8.48
C GLU A 422 -16.47 5.87 9.89
N LYS A 423 -15.96 7.10 9.89
CA LYS A 423 -15.83 7.99 11.04
C LYS A 423 -17.12 8.14 11.84
N LYS A 424 -18.25 8.36 11.19
CA LYS A 424 -19.54 8.63 11.86
C LYS A 424 -19.94 7.47 12.78
N MET A 425 -19.95 6.23 12.28
CA MET A 425 -20.29 5.04 13.07
C MET A 425 -19.29 4.80 14.19
N ALA A 426 -18.00 5.01 13.93
CA ALA A 426 -16.96 4.88 14.94
C ALA A 426 -17.13 5.92 16.08
N VAL A 427 -17.45 7.17 15.76
CA VAL A 427 -17.70 8.25 16.75
C VAL A 427 -18.99 7.98 17.54
N GLU A 428 -20.09 7.61 16.89
CA GLU A 428 -21.35 7.23 17.57
C GLU A 428 -21.13 6.05 18.53
N LYS A 429 -20.36 5.03 18.11
CA LYS A 429 -19.99 3.89 18.96
C LYS A 429 -19.07 4.30 20.12
N MET A 430 -18.20 5.29 19.90
CA MET A 430 -17.31 5.86 20.91
C MET A 430 -18.07 6.65 21.99
N ASP A 431 -19.10 7.42 21.64
CA ASP A 431 -19.99 8.06 22.61
C ASP A 431 -20.78 7.01 23.41
N SER A 432 -21.34 6.02 22.71
CA SER A 432 -22.07 4.91 23.33
C SER A 432 -21.22 4.17 24.38
N MET A 433 -19.99 3.76 24.06
CA MET A 433 -19.13 3.00 24.98
C MET A 433 -18.66 3.81 26.21
N LEU A 434 -18.45 5.13 26.08
CA LEU A 434 -18.08 5.98 27.22
C LEU A 434 -19.25 6.24 28.17
N SER A 435 -20.48 6.16 27.65
CA SER A 435 -21.73 6.32 28.40
C SER A 435 -22.28 5.02 29.02
N ALA A 436 -21.70 3.87 28.69
CA ALA A 436 -22.22 2.56 29.09
C ALA A 436 -22.12 2.29 30.60
N GLU A 437 -23.10 1.55 31.14
CA GLU A 437 -23.04 1.02 32.50
C GLU A 437 -21.88 0.02 32.60
N GLY A 438 -20.85 0.34 33.40
CA GLY A 438 -19.63 -0.46 33.51
C GLY A 438 -18.47 -0.02 32.60
N ALA A 439 -18.61 1.05 31.80
CA ALA A 439 -17.55 1.57 30.92
C ALA A 439 -16.19 1.79 31.61
N TRP A 440 -16.19 2.09 32.91
CA TRP A 440 -15.01 2.41 33.73
C TRP A 440 -14.59 1.27 34.68
N SER A 441 -15.06 0.05 34.43
CA SER A 441 -14.61 -1.16 35.12
C SER A 441 -13.82 -2.07 34.18
N SER A 442 -12.73 -2.66 34.68
CA SER A 442 -12.13 -3.84 34.04
C SER A 442 -13.11 -5.00 34.06
N GLN A 443 -13.13 -5.76 32.97
CA GLN A 443 -13.95 -6.97 32.81
C GLN A 443 -13.45 -8.13 33.69
N TYR A 444 -12.17 -8.13 34.08
CA TYR A 444 -11.47 -9.25 34.71
C TYR A 444 -11.13 -9.03 36.20
N LYS A 445 -11.86 -8.13 36.88
CA LYS A 445 -11.61 -7.76 38.29
C LYS A 445 -11.47 -8.93 39.27
N ASP A 446 -12.13 -10.06 39.00
CA ASP A 446 -12.16 -11.24 39.86
C ASP A 446 -11.09 -12.29 39.48
N ILE A 447 -10.25 -12.02 38.47
CA ILE A 447 -9.20 -12.92 37.96
C ILE A 447 -7.85 -12.19 37.97
N SER A 448 -7.16 -12.21 39.12
CA SER A 448 -5.92 -11.48 39.38
C SER A 448 -4.78 -11.78 38.40
N ASP A 449 -4.78 -12.97 37.81
CA ASP A 449 -3.65 -13.53 37.08
C ASP A 449 -3.77 -13.32 35.56
N MET A 450 -4.79 -12.57 35.09
CA MET A 450 -5.07 -12.38 33.65
C MET A 450 -5.08 -10.92 33.17
N ASP A 451 -5.22 -9.92 34.04
CA ASP A 451 -5.33 -8.50 33.65
C ASP A 451 -4.27 -7.62 34.35
N GLU A 452 -3.02 -7.76 33.91
CA GLU A 452 -1.90 -6.94 34.40
C GLU A 452 -2.07 -5.43 34.07
N LEU A 453 -2.84 -5.11 33.03
CA LEU A 453 -3.06 -3.76 32.51
C LEU A 453 -4.29 -3.06 33.12
N LYS A 454 -5.18 -3.80 33.79
CA LYS A 454 -6.43 -3.33 34.42
C LYS A 454 -7.27 -2.42 33.51
N ALA A 455 -7.37 -2.81 32.24
CA ALA A 455 -8.01 -2.04 31.20
C ALA A 455 -9.52 -1.93 31.47
N PRO A 456 -10.14 -0.74 31.43
CA PRO A 456 -11.58 -0.63 31.54
C PRO A 456 -12.27 -1.00 30.21
N ASP A 457 -13.50 -1.50 30.31
CA ASP A 457 -14.33 -1.96 29.18
C ASP A 457 -14.39 -0.98 27.99
N CYS A 458 -14.48 0.34 28.24
CA CYS A 458 -14.49 1.32 27.16
C CYS A 458 -13.18 1.35 26.35
N ALA A 459 -12.03 1.06 26.96
CA ALA A 459 -10.74 1.03 26.27
C ALA A 459 -10.56 -0.25 25.46
N GLU A 460 -10.97 -1.40 25.99
CA GLU A 460 -10.96 -2.68 25.27
C GLU A 460 -11.93 -2.65 24.07
N THR A 461 -13.15 -2.14 24.29
CA THR A 461 -14.15 -1.94 23.22
C THR A 461 -13.64 -0.97 22.16
N PHE A 462 -12.94 0.10 22.55
CA PHE A 462 -12.34 1.05 21.60
C PHE A 462 -11.23 0.40 20.76
N MET A 463 -10.31 -0.35 21.38
CA MET A 463 -9.25 -1.04 20.63
C MET A 463 -9.82 -2.14 19.72
N THR A 464 -10.88 -2.83 20.14
CA THR A 464 -11.62 -3.79 19.31
C THR A 464 -12.26 -3.12 18.09
N LEU A 465 -12.90 -1.94 18.27
CA LEU A 465 -13.43 -1.14 17.16
C LEU A 465 -12.33 -0.75 16.16
N LEU A 466 -11.15 -0.33 16.64
CA LEU A 466 -10.03 -0.03 15.76
C LEU A 466 -9.54 -1.29 15.01
N GLN A 467 -9.46 -2.46 15.65
CA GLN A 467 -9.12 -3.72 14.97
C GLN A 467 -10.12 -4.10 13.86
N VAL A 468 -11.43 -3.89 14.08
CA VAL A 468 -12.48 -4.12 13.08
C VAL A 468 -12.35 -3.12 11.90
N ILE A 469 -11.92 -1.89 12.14
CA ILE A 469 -11.54 -0.96 11.07
C ILE A 469 -10.30 -1.49 10.33
N THR A 470 -9.25 -1.93 11.05
CA THR A 470 -8.01 -2.48 10.45
C THR A 470 -8.30 -3.62 9.49
N GLU A 471 -9.06 -4.62 9.90
CA GLU A 471 -9.33 -5.82 9.09
C GLU A 471 -10.06 -5.48 7.78
N ARG A 472 -10.97 -4.49 7.80
CA ARG A 472 -11.72 -4.07 6.61
C ARG A 472 -10.85 -3.40 5.56
N TYR A 473 -9.87 -2.57 5.93
CA TYR A 473 -8.98 -1.94 4.94
C TYR A 473 -7.69 -2.74 4.65
N ARG A 474 -7.28 -3.66 5.55
CA ARG A 474 -6.11 -4.54 5.37
C ARG A 474 -6.14 -5.35 4.07
N THR A 475 -7.32 -5.71 3.61
CA THR A 475 -7.53 -6.50 2.38
C THR A 475 -7.56 -5.67 1.09
N LEU A 476 -7.57 -4.34 1.18
CA LEU A 476 -7.65 -3.46 0.01
C LEU A 476 -6.39 -3.55 -0.88
N PRO A 477 -6.53 -3.60 -2.22
CA PRO A 477 -5.40 -3.78 -3.12
C PRO A 477 -4.55 -2.52 -3.35
N CYS A 478 -4.96 -1.37 -2.83
CA CYS A 478 -4.33 -0.07 -3.10
C CYS A 478 -3.77 0.57 -1.82
N PRO A 479 -2.44 0.72 -1.68
CA PRO A 479 -1.84 1.28 -0.47
C PRO A 479 -2.33 2.70 -0.13
N SER A 480 -2.57 3.58 -1.11
CA SER A 480 -3.07 4.93 -0.83
C SER A 480 -4.49 4.95 -0.24
N ALA A 481 -5.31 3.93 -0.52
CA ALA A 481 -6.60 3.77 0.15
C ALA A 481 -6.42 3.29 1.59
N GLN A 482 -5.48 2.38 1.84
CA GLN A 482 -5.13 1.93 3.19
C GLN A 482 -4.58 3.07 4.05
N LEU A 483 -3.75 3.96 3.48
CA LEU A 483 -3.24 5.14 4.17
C LEU A 483 -4.32 6.15 4.54
N LYS A 484 -5.33 6.36 3.69
CA LYS A 484 -6.53 7.16 4.04
C LYS A 484 -7.26 6.59 5.27
N PHE A 485 -7.41 5.26 5.35
CA PHE A 485 -8.00 4.60 6.53
C PHE A 485 -7.09 4.65 7.78
N LEU A 486 -5.77 4.53 7.61
CA LEU A 486 -4.81 4.74 8.70
C LEU A 486 -4.89 6.18 9.25
N GLY A 487 -5.06 7.18 8.37
CA GLY A 487 -5.32 8.57 8.76
C GLY A 487 -6.59 8.70 9.60
N LEU A 488 -7.69 8.06 9.19
CA LEU A 488 -8.92 7.99 9.98
C LEU A 488 -8.71 7.31 11.34
N GLN A 489 -7.99 6.18 11.41
CA GLN A 489 -7.71 5.52 12.69
C GLN A 489 -6.90 6.41 13.65
N ARG A 490 -5.90 7.14 13.12
CA ARG A 490 -5.12 8.10 13.91
C ARG A 490 -5.99 9.24 14.43
N GLU A 491 -6.93 9.74 13.63
CA GLU A 491 -7.91 10.73 14.06
C GLU A 491 -8.82 10.19 15.18
N LEU A 492 -9.35 8.97 15.04
CA LEU A 492 -10.21 8.34 16.06
C LEU A 492 -9.47 8.11 17.40
N VAL A 493 -8.17 7.79 17.37
CA VAL A 493 -7.33 7.72 18.59
C VAL A 493 -7.16 9.09 19.23
N ASP A 494 -6.97 10.14 18.43
CA ASP A 494 -6.86 11.52 18.91
C ASP A 494 -8.16 11.98 19.59
N ASP A 495 -9.30 11.75 18.93
CA ASP A 495 -10.65 12.01 19.45
C ASP A 495 -10.91 11.27 20.76
N PHE A 496 -10.56 9.98 20.85
CA PHE A 496 -10.71 9.21 22.09
C PHE A 496 -9.84 9.78 23.22
N ARG A 497 -8.57 10.11 22.95
CA ARG A 497 -7.68 10.76 23.93
C ARG A 497 -8.26 12.10 24.40
N ILE A 498 -8.83 12.91 23.51
CA ILE A 498 -9.47 14.19 23.87
C ILE A 498 -10.64 13.94 24.82
N ARG A 499 -11.49 12.94 24.55
CA ARG A 499 -12.61 12.55 25.42
C ARG A 499 -12.14 12.02 26.78
N LEU A 500 -11.14 11.13 26.82
CA LEU A 500 -10.50 10.69 28.07
C LEU A 500 -9.97 11.89 28.88
N THR A 501 -9.36 12.86 28.20
CA THR A 501 -8.86 14.10 28.83
C THR A 501 -9.98 14.97 29.41
N GLN A 502 -11.16 15.00 28.77
CA GLN A 502 -12.34 15.72 29.27
C GLN A 502 -12.87 15.05 30.54
N VAL A 503 -13.15 13.75 30.50
CA VAL A 503 -13.65 12.99 31.67
C VAL A 503 -12.63 13.04 32.83
N MET A 504 -11.33 12.95 32.55
CA MET A 504 -10.28 13.11 33.57
C MET A 504 -10.33 14.47 34.27
N LYS A 505 -10.62 15.55 33.54
CA LYS A 505 -10.72 16.90 34.12
C LYS A 505 -11.93 17.02 35.05
N GLU A 506 -13.04 16.35 34.76
CA GLU A 506 -14.21 16.29 35.65
C GLU A 506 -13.87 15.59 36.97
N GLU A 507 -13.21 14.43 36.89
CA GLU A 507 -12.79 13.62 38.06
C GLU A 507 -11.59 14.21 38.84
N SER A 508 -10.92 15.24 38.30
CA SER A 508 -9.67 15.79 38.86
C SER A 508 -9.75 16.36 40.28
N ARG A 509 -10.97 16.52 40.83
CA ARG A 509 -11.20 16.88 42.24
C ARG A 509 -10.83 15.76 43.21
N CYS A 510 -10.87 14.50 42.78
CA CYS A 510 -10.50 13.33 43.57
C CYS A 510 -9.63 12.37 42.73
N PRO A 511 -8.31 12.63 42.60
CA PRO A 511 -7.41 11.80 41.81
C PRO A 511 -7.33 10.32 42.26
N LEU A 512 -7.60 10.02 43.53
CA LEU A 512 -7.73 8.63 44.03
C LEU A 512 -9.09 7.98 43.72
N GLY A 513 -9.99 8.67 43.03
CA GLY A 513 -11.25 8.10 42.59
C GLY A 513 -11.04 6.91 41.67
N VAL A 514 -11.84 5.85 41.85
CA VAL A 514 -11.78 4.62 41.03
C VAL A 514 -11.83 4.95 39.53
N ARG A 515 -12.67 5.93 39.15
CA ARG A 515 -12.81 6.38 37.76
C ARG A 515 -11.58 7.13 37.23
N TYR A 516 -10.91 7.94 38.05
CA TYR A 516 -9.65 8.60 37.68
C TYR A 516 -8.54 7.58 37.39
N CYS A 517 -8.43 6.56 38.24
CA CYS A 517 -7.47 5.47 38.07
C CYS A 517 -7.83 4.57 36.87
N ALA A 518 -9.12 4.31 36.62
CA ALA A 518 -9.57 3.61 35.43
C ALA A 518 -9.22 4.36 34.13
N ILE A 519 -9.38 5.69 34.09
CA ILE A 519 -8.93 6.51 32.95
C ILE A 519 -7.41 6.41 32.77
N LEU A 520 -6.63 6.40 33.86
CA LEU A 520 -5.18 6.26 33.78
C LEU A 520 -4.77 4.89 33.21
N ASN A 521 -5.45 3.81 33.63
CA ASN A 521 -5.26 2.48 33.05
C ASN A 521 -5.66 2.46 31.57
N ALA A 522 -6.77 3.11 31.17
CA ALA A 522 -7.18 3.22 29.75
C ALA A 522 -6.10 3.90 28.89
N VAL A 523 -5.56 5.03 29.34
CA VAL A 523 -4.48 5.75 28.64
C VAL A 523 -3.24 4.87 28.51
N ASN A 524 -2.85 4.16 29.58
CA ASN A 524 -1.70 3.26 29.55
C ASN A 524 -1.92 2.03 28.66
N TYR A 525 -3.10 1.42 28.70
CA TYR A 525 -3.48 0.28 27.85
C TYR A 525 -3.41 0.63 26.37
N ILE A 526 -4.01 1.76 25.97
CA ILE A 526 -3.98 2.25 24.59
C ILE A 526 -2.56 2.62 24.17
N TYR A 527 -1.78 3.25 25.05
CA TYR A 527 -0.35 3.52 24.80
C TYR A 527 0.44 2.23 24.54
N THR A 528 0.25 1.19 25.36
CA THR A 528 0.93 -0.10 25.19
C THR A 528 0.57 -0.76 23.85
N ILE A 529 -0.73 -0.92 23.56
CA ILE A 529 -1.16 -1.61 22.32
C ILE A 529 -0.78 -0.83 21.07
N LEU A 530 -0.82 0.51 21.07
CA LEU A 530 -0.36 1.31 19.93
C LEU A 530 1.18 1.26 19.76
N GLY A 531 1.92 0.99 20.83
CA GLY A 531 3.33 0.62 20.76
C GLY A 531 3.51 -0.68 20.01
N ASP A 532 2.84 -1.76 20.45
CA ASP A 532 2.88 -3.08 19.82
C ASP A 532 2.41 -3.06 18.34
N TRP A 533 1.50 -2.13 17.99
CA TRP A 533 1.06 -1.92 16.61
C TRP A 533 2.14 -1.29 15.74
N GLY A 534 3.03 -0.47 16.30
CA GLY A 534 4.20 0.06 15.58
C GLY A 534 5.10 -1.05 15.02
N ASP A 535 5.28 -2.12 15.79
CA ASP A 535 6.12 -3.28 15.41
C ASP A 535 5.39 -4.31 14.53
N ASN A 536 4.11 -4.11 14.22
CA ASN A 536 3.35 -5.05 13.41
C ASN A 536 3.74 -4.97 11.92
N VAL A 537 4.04 -6.12 11.31
CA VAL A 537 4.40 -6.25 9.88
C VAL A 537 3.46 -5.48 8.94
N PHE A 538 2.16 -5.44 9.23
CA PHE A 538 1.20 -4.69 8.40
C PHE A 538 1.39 -3.18 8.48
N PHE A 539 1.56 -2.63 9.68
CA PHE A 539 1.79 -1.20 9.87
C PHE A 539 3.18 -0.78 9.36
N LEU A 540 4.21 -1.62 9.52
CA LEU A 540 5.53 -1.40 8.90
C LEU A 540 5.46 -1.36 7.36
N GLN A 541 4.65 -2.23 6.73
CA GLN A 541 4.40 -2.18 5.29
C GLN A 541 3.65 -0.92 4.86
N LEU A 542 2.71 -0.41 5.67
CA LEU A 542 2.06 0.88 5.43
C LEU A 542 3.01 2.06 5.60
N GLN A 543 3.95 1.99 6.53
CA GLN A 543 4.97 3.03 6.70
C GLN A 543 5.88 3.11 5.48
N GLN A 544 6.33 1.96 4.97
CA GLN A 544 7.08 1.88 3.72
C GLN A 544 6.28 2.44 2.53
N SER A 545 4.97 2.12 2.45
CA SER A 545 4.12 2.63 1.37
C SER A 545 3.92 4.16 1.47
N ALA A 546 3.71 4.71 2.66
CA ALA A 546 3.64 6.16 2.90
C ALA A 546 4.92 6.88 2.48
N VAL A 547 6.10 6.33 2.81
CA VAL A 547 7.41 6.90 2.42
C VAL A 547 7.57 6.86 0.89
N SER A 548 7.15 5.78 0.23
CA SER A 548 7.20 5.67 -1.24
C SER A 548 6.25 6.60 -1.98
N LEU A 549 5.07 6.87 -1.40
CA LEU A 549 4.04 7.74 -1.98
C LEU A 549 4.27 9.23 -1.62
N GLY A 550 5.10 9.52 -0.62
CA GLY A 550 5.42 10.88 -0.19
C GLY A 550 4.35 11.51 0.70
N GLU A 551 3.65 10.73 1.52
CA GLU A 551 2.62 11.26 2.44
C GLU A 551 3.23 11.94 3.68
N GLU A 552 3.79 13.14 3.49
CA GLU A 552 4.44 13.94 4.53
C GLU A 552 3.57 14.19 5.77
N MET A 553 2.23 14.26 5.59
CA MET A 553 1.26 14.48 6.67
C MET A 553 1.20 13.30 7.66
N LEU A 554 1.44 12.06 7.21
CA LEU A 554 1.51 10.90 8.10
C LEU A 554 2.89 10.75 8.73
N LEU A 555 3.95 11.12 8.02
CA LEU A 555 5.36 10.89 8.38
C LEU A 555 6.03 12.02 9.18
N GLY A 556 5.29 13.06 9.58
CA GLY A 556 5.81 14.12 10.46
C GLY A 556 6.72 15.15 9.78
N GLY A 557 6.65 15.29 8.45
CA GLY A 557 7.31 16.39 7.72
C GLY A 557 8.83 16.31 7.56
N LEU A 558 9.45 15.15 7.82
CA LEU A 558 10.90 14.93 7.65
C LEU A 558 11.33 14.73 6.17
N GLY A 559 11.18 15.79 5.38
CA GLY A 559 11.91 16.15 4.15
C GLY A 559 12.26 15.07 3.09
N VAL A 560 11.88 15.35 1.84
CA VAL A 560 12.07 14.58 0.59
C VAL A 560 13.48 13.97 0.32
N MET A 561 14.54 14.35 1.04
CA MET A 561 15.89 13.81 0.87
C MET A 561 15.99 12.35 1.34
N ASP A 562 16.90 11.55 0.74
CA ASP A 562 17.04 10.11 1.09
C ASP A 562 17.40 9.86 2.56
N VAL A 563 18.10 10.81 3.21
CA VAL A 563 18.36 10.77 4.66
C VAL A 563 17.08 10.99 5.48
N GLY A 564 16.20 11.89 5.05
CA GLY A 564 14.89 12.12 5.69
C GLY A 564 13.93 10.94 5.52
N ARG A 565 13.99 10.27 4.35
CA ARG A 565 13.25 9.02 4.09
C ARG A 565 13.70 7.87 4.98
N LEU A 566 15.00 7.73 5.25
CA LEU A 566 15.51 6.73 6.19
C LEU A 566 15.13 7.08 7.64
N ALA A 567 15.26 8.34 8.06
CA ALA A 567 14.81 8.78 9.38
C ALA A 567 13.29 8.58 9.58
N SER A 568 12.48 8.75 8.53
CA SER A 568 11.03 8.48 8.53
C SER A 568 10.68 6.99 8.68
N LEU A 569 11.67 6.08 8.62
CA LEU A 569 11.53 4.65 8.90
C LEU A 569 12.05 4.25 10.29
N GLU A 570 12.68 5.17 11.04
CA GLU A 570 13.17 4.92 12.41
C GLU A 570 12.09 5.15 13.48
N GLY A 571 11.10 6.00 13.19
CA GLY A 571 9.94 6.27 14.05
C GLY A 571 8.76 5.32 13.82
N SER A 572 7.71 5.45 14.65
CA SER A 572 6.44 4.71 14.50
C SER A 572 5.38 5.57 13.82
N LEU A 573 4.51 4.96 13.00
CA LEU A 573 3.30 5.61 12.46
C LEU A 573 2.39 6.23 13.53
N PHE A 574 2.50 5.77 14.78
CA PHE A 574 1.74 6.25 15.93
C PHE A 574 2.56 7.13 16.88
N GLU A 575 3.83 7.43 16.61
CA GLU A 575 4.75 8.12 17.53
C GLU A 575 4.19 9.44 18.09
N GLY A 576 3.61 10.28 17.24
CA GLY A 576 2.97 11.54 17.68
C GLY A 576 1.77 11.32 18.63
N LEU A 577 1.02 10.23 18.45
CA LEU A 577 -0.09 9.87 19.34
C LEU A 577 0.42 9.24 20.65
N LEU A 578 1.44 8.38 20.57
CA LEU A 578 2.13 7.81 21.73
C LEU A 578 2.71 8.91 22.63
N ALA A 579 3.38 9.92 22.06
CA ALA A 579 3.89 11.06 22.79
C ALA A 579 2.77 11.90 23.48
N LEU A 580 1.58 12.00 22.87
CA LEU A 580 0.44 12.71 23.46
C LEU A 580 -0.26 11.89 24.56
N LEU A 581 -0.32 10.56 24.41
CA LEU A 581 -0.81 9.64 25.45
C LEU A 581 0.17 9.58 26.64
N ASP A 582 1.48 9.55 26.40
CA ASP A 582 2.49 9.52 27.46
C ASP A 582 2.51 10.82 28.28
N ARG A 583 2.38 11.98 27.62
CA ARG A 583 2.17 13.27 28.31
C ARG A 583 0.92 13.26 29.19
N LEU A 584 -0.20 12.76 28.69
CA LEU A 584 -1.44 12.65 29.46
C LEU A 584 -1.27 11.71 30.68
N LYS A 585 -0.62 10.56 30.49
CA LYS A 585 -0.26 9.61 31.55
C LYS A 585 0.62 10.26 32.62
N GLY A 586 1.64 11.01 32.21
CA GLY A 586 2.54 11.76 33.10
C GLY A 586 1.83 12.86 33.89
N ASP A 587 1.02 13.68 33.22
CA ASP A 587 0.20 14.73 33.85
C ASP A 587 -0.78 14.15 34.89
N MET A 588 -1.43 13.02 34.58
CA MET A 588 -2.33 12.35 35.50
C MET A 588 -1.59 11.74 36.70
N MET A 589 -0.48 11.04 36.45
CA MET A 589 0.35 10.46 37.51
C MET A 589 0.92 11.55 38.44
N GLY A 590 1.36 12.68 37.89
CA GLY A 590 1.82 13.82 38.67
C GLY A 590 0.76 14.35 39.63
N ARG A 591 -0.48 14.53 39.16
CA ARG A 591 -1.62 14.99 39.98
C ARG A 591 -2.01 13.98 41.05
N LEU A 592 -1.99 12.69 40.72
CA LEU A 592 -2.28 11.58 41.63
C LEU A 592 -1.31 11.58 42.83
N LEU A 593 -0.02 11.66 42.54
CA LEU A 593 1.04 11.63 43.55
C LEU A 593 1.11 12.91 44.38
N GLU A 594 0.91 14.07 43.74
CA GLU A 594 0.80 15.37 44.43
C GLU A 594 -0.36 15.39 45.43
N TRP A 595 -1.54 14.88 45.03
CA TRP A 595 -2.69 14.78 45.93
C TRP A 595 -2.43 13.82 47.10
N THR A 596 -1.84 12.65 46.81
CA THR A 596 -1.51 11.64 47.83
C THR A 596 -0.50 12.18 48.84
N MET A 597 0.52 12.90 48.37
CA MET A 597 1.53 13.52 49.24
C MET A 597 0.96 14.62 50.13
N ARG A 598 0.02 15.44 49.64
CA ARG A 598 -0.66 16.45 50.47
C ARG A 598 -1.40 15.81 51.63
N GLU A 599 -2.10 14.71 51.40
CA GLU A 599 -2.77 13.99 52.49
C GLU A 599 -1.77 13.41 53.50
N ILE A 600 -0.68 12.79 53.03
CA ILE A 600 0.34 12.22 53.91
C ILE A 600 1.03 13.33 54.73
N ALA A 601 1.38 14.46 54.11
CA ALA A 601 1.99 15.61 54.78
C ALA A 601 1.08 16.20 55.86
N GLU A 602 -0.23 16.33 55.60
CA GLU A 602 -1.23 16.71 56.62
C GLU A 602 -1.27 15.73 57.81
N LYS A 603 -1.12 14.43 57.56
CA LYS A 603 -1.02 13.41 58.64
C LYS A 603 0.34 13.37 59.33
N ALA A 604 1.40 13.87 58.69
CA ALA A 604 2.75 13.90 59.21
C ALA A 604 3.04 15.10 60.13
N LYS A 605 2.22 16.16 60.10
CA LYS A 605 2.40 17.38 60.94
C LYS A 605 2.76 17.12 62.42
N PRO A 606 2.15 16.14 63.14
CA PRO A 606 2.55 15.85 64.52
C PRO A 606 4.00 15.34 64.63
N TYR A 607 4.45 14.52 63.69
CA TYR A 607 5.79 13.95 63.64
C TYR A 607 6.87 14.99 63.29
N CYS A 608 6.56 15.93 62.39
CA CYS A 608 7.43 17.08 62.11
C CYS A 608 7.69 17.95 63.36
N GLN A 609 6.76 17.96 64.32
CA GLN A 609 6.80 18.78 65.54
C GLN A 609 7.29 18.02 66.78
N ASP A 610 7.79 16.79 66.63
CA ASP A 610 8.31 16.00 67.74
C ASP A 610 9.55 16.65 68.38
N ARG A 611 9.72 16.40 69.67
CA ARG A 611 10.80 17.02 70.46
C ARG A 611 12.10 16.21 70.38
N TRP A 612 12.64 16.07 69.17
CA TRP A 612 13.81 15.25 68.81
C TRP A 612 15.05 15.45 69.70
N LEU A 613 15.28 16.68 70.20
CA LEU A 613 16.33 17.00 71.17
C LEU A 613 16.15 16.38 72.57
N SER A 614 14.90 16.17 72.98
CA SER A 614 14.54 15.82 74.37
C SER A 614 14.31 14.32 74.59
N LEU A 615 14.43 13.51 73.53
CA LEU A 615 14.30 12.06 73.62
C LEU A 615 15.46 11.46 74.46
N PRO A 616 15.15 10.56 75.42
CA PRO A 616 16.15 9.90 76.26
C PRO A 616 17.04 8.95 75.44
N SER A 617 18.16 8.51 76.02
CA SER A 617 19.13 7.69 75.30
C SER A 617 18.61 6.26 75.10
N GLN A 618 19.14 5.54 74.10
CA GLN A 618 18.81 4.12 73.90
C GLN A 618 19.09 3.24 75.14
N TYR A 619 20.01 3.64 76.02
CA TYR A 619 20.33 2.90 77.24
C TYR A 619 19.24 3.00 78.32
N ASP A 620 18.36 4.00 78.23
CA ASP A 620 17.27 4.24 79.18
C ASP A 620 15.95 3.53 78.79
N LEU A 621 15.90 2.92 77.60
CA LEU A 621 14.71 2.32 76.99
C LEU A 621 14.94 0.82 76.72
N SER A 622 14.16 -0.05 77.36
CA SER A 622 14.31 -1.51 77.22
C SER A 622 13.88 -2.07 75.86
N THR A 623 12.98 -1.38 75.16
CA THR A 623 12.52 -1.74 73.80
C THR A 623 12.15 -0.46 73.03
N MET A 624 12.67 -0.26 71.83
CA MET A 624 12.22 0.82 70.94
C MET A 624 10.91 0.43 70.23
N SER A 625 10.02 1.39 70.04
CA SER A 625 8.73 1.26 69.34
C SER A 625 8.54 2.42 68.37
N LEU A 626 7.59 2.29 67.43
CA LEU A 626 7.24 3.36 66.48
C LEU A 626 6.76 4.61 67.24
N SER A 627 7.27 5.78 66.87
CA SER A 627 6.82 7.07 67.40
C SER A 627 5.30 7.24 67.20
N SER A 628 4.57 7.52 68.28
CA SER A 628 3.08 7.58 68.26
C SER A 628 2.53 8.70 67.38
N SER A 629 3.30 9.79 67.25
CA SER A 629 3.19 10.91 66.31
C SER A 629 3.33 10.50 64.84
N ALA A 630 4.13 9.47 64.53
CA ALA A 630 4.34 8.95 63.18
C ALA A 630 3.22 8.01 62.71
N CYS A 631 2.51 7.35 63.65
CA CYS A 631 1.46 6.38 63.34
C CYS A 631 0.42 6.87 62.31
N PRO A 632 -0.13 8.11 62.38
CA PRO A 632 -1.09 8.61 61.40
C PRO A 632 -0.51 8.68 59.98
N MET A 633 0.76 9.08 59.85
CA MET A 633 1.49 9.11 58.57
C MET A 633 1.71 7.70 58.03
N MET A 634 2.25 6.78 58.84
CA MET A 634 2.53 5.41 58.43
C MET A 634 1.28 4.65 57.97
N LEU A 635 0.16 4.82 58.70
CA LEU A 635 -1.13 4.25 58.32
C LEU A 635 -1.64 4.84 56.99
N CYS A 636 -1.52 6.16 56.81
CA CYS A 636 -1.90 6.83 55.55
C CYS A 636 -1.08 6.30 54.37
N VAL A 637 0.26 6.20 54.49
CA VAL A 637 1.14 5.64 53.45
C VAL A 637 0.73 4.21 53.10
N ARG A 638 0.54 3.34 54.10
CA ARG A 638 0.11 1.94 53.91
C ARG A 638 -1.22 1.85 53.15
N ASP A 639 -2.23 2.58 53.61
CA ASP A 639 -3.59 2.49 53.06
C ASP A 639 -3.67 3.06 51.65
N ARG A 640 -2.84 4.07 51.33
CA ARG A 640 -2.72 4.65 50.00
C ARG A 640 -1.95 3.75 49.03
N LEU A 641 -0.84 3.15 49.46
CA LEU A 641 -0.12 2.15 48.65
C LEU A 641 -1.01 0.95 48.31
N LEU A 642 -1.75 0.43 49.29
CA LEU A 642 -2.68 -0.69 49.09
C LEU A 642 -3.82 -0.33 48.12
N ASN A 643 -4.41 0.87 48.26
CA ASN A 643 -5.43 1.37 47.34
C ASN A 643 -4.88 1.49 45.90
N LEU A 644 -3.72 2.15 45.72
CA LEU A 644 -3.07 2.31 44.41
C LEU A 644 -2.74 0.95 43.78
N HIS A 645 -2.25 -0.02 44.56
CA HIS A 645 -1.99 -1.38 44.10
C HIS A 645 -3.25 -2.10 43.61
N GLN A 646 -4.41 -1.85 44.24
CA GLN A 646 -5.69 -2.41 43.81
C GLN A 646 -6.21 -1.77 42.53
N VAL A 647 -6.15 -0.44 42.39
CA VAL A 647 -6.81 0.28 41.29
C VAL A 647 -5.95 0.50 40.03
N LEU A 648 -4.62 0.56 40.15
CA LEU A 648 -3.71 0.76 39.00
C LEU A 648 -3.21 -0.56 38.42
N SER A 649 -2.89 -0.54 37.13
CA SER A 649 -2.11 -1.60 36.46
C SER A 649 -0.73 -1.80 37.11
N LEU A 650 -0.08 -2.93 36.87
CA LEU A 650 1.22 -3.23 37.50
C LEU A 650 2.30 -2.18 37.15
N SER A 651 2.38 -1.78 35.88
CA SER A 651 3.35 -0.79 35.40
C SER A 651 3.07 0.62 35.93
N LEU A 652 1.81 1.04 35.95
CA LEU A 652 1.41 2.32 36.55
C LEU A 652 1.63 2.35 38.06
N PHE A 653 1.33 1.24 38.75
CA PHE A 653 1.59 1.11 40.18
C PHE A 653 3.09 1.21 40.50
N GLN A 654 3.96 0.58 39.69
CA GLN A 654 5.41 0.69 39.85
C GLN A 654 5.91 2.13 39.76
N LEU A 655 5.46 2.88 38.74
CA LEU A 655 5.76 4.30 38.60
C LEU A 655 5.19 5.12 39.78
N ALA A 656 3.98 4.80 40.22
CA ALA A 656 3.30 5.51 41.31
C ALA A 656 4.04 5.35 42.64
N TRP A 657 4.36 4.13 43.09
CA TRP A 657 5.01 3.96 44.40
C TRP A 657 6.45 4.48 44.40
N GLN A 658 7.17 4.40 43.27
CA GLN A 658 8.52 4.96 43.17
C GLN A 658 8.49 6.49 43.27
N GLY A 659 7.60 7.15 42.51
CA GLY A 659 7.41 8.60 42.60
C GLY A 659 6.79 9.06 43.93
N LEU A 660 6.12 8.18 44.67
CA LEU A 660 5.68 8.45 46.04
C LEU A 660 6.86 8.38 47.03
N ALA A 661 7.70 7.34 46.93
CA ALA A 661 8.88 7.17 47.77
C ALA A 661 9.86 8.34 47.62
N GLU A 662 10.14 8.79 46.39
CA GLU A 662 10.98 9.96 46.12
C GLU A 662 10.42 11.26 46.76
N ARG A 663 9.10 11.48 46.69
CA ARG A 663 8.48 12.65 47.33
C ARG A 663 8.48 12.55 48.85
N LEU A 664 8.31 11.34 49.42
CA LEU A 664 8.42 11.10 50.87
C LEU A 664 9.84 11.27 51.38
N ASP A 665 10.86 10.84 50.62
CA ASP A 665 12.28 11.07 50.92
C ASP A 665 12.57 12.56 51.05
N ASN A 666 12.20 13.34 50.04
CA ASN A 666 12.39 14.79 50.03
C ASN A 666 11.61 15.48 51.17
N PHE A 667 10.34 15.11 51.39
CA PHE A 667 9.51 15.66 52.46
C PHE A 667 10.10 15.40 53.85
N LEU A 668 10.44 14.14 54.16
CA LEU A 668 11.00 13.78 55.47
C LEU A 668 12.38 14.40 55.67
N TYR A 669 13.21 14.48 54.63
CA TYR A 669 14.49 15.15 54.70
C TYR A 669 14.36 16.65 55.02
N GLN A 670 13.43 17.36 54.37
CA GLN A 670 13.25 18.81 54.58
C GLN A 670 12.45 19.14 55.85
N ASP A 671 11.25 18.59 55.99
CA ASP A 671 10.27 18.99 57.01
C ASP A 671 10.39 18.24 58.35
N VAL A 672 11.16 17.14 58.40
CA VAL A 672 11.49 16.44 59.66
C VAL A 672 12.97 16.60 60.00
N ILE A 673 13.88 16.26 59.09
CA ILE A 673 15.32 16.20 59.41
C ILE A 673 15.93 17.61 59.48
N LEU A 674 15.96 18.35 58.37
CA LEU A 674 16.60 19.68 58.31
C LEU A 674 15.91 20.72 59.20
N SER A 675 14.63 20.51 59.53
CA SER A 675 13.82 21.40 60.37
C SER A 675 13.99 21.18 61.88
N ASN A 676 14.72 20.14 62.32
CA ASN A 676 14.89 19.79 63.73
C ASN A 676 16.36 19.64 64.14
N HIS A 677 16.60 19.46 65.44
CA HIS A 677 17.89 19.05 65.99
C HIS A 677 17.72 17.76 66.80
N PHE A 678 18.76 16.93 66.85
CA PHE A 678 18.68 15.56 67.35
C PHE A 678 19.63 15.32 68.53
N SER A 679 19.12 14.70 69.61
CA SER A 679 19.98 13.97 70.55
C SER A 679 20.38 12.62 69.92
N ASP A 680 21.38 11.93 70.49
CA ASP A 680 21.71 10.57 70.03
C ASP A 680 20.50 9.60 70.19
N GLY A 681 19.64 9.83 71.18
CA GLY A 681 18.36 9.11 71.34
C GLY A 681 17.33 9.46 70.26
N GLY A 682 17.25 10.73 69.86
CA GLY A 682 16.39 11.18 68.76
C GLY A 682 16.84 10.67 67.39
N ALA A 683 18.13 10.70 67.09
CA ALA A 683 18.70 10.11 65.88
C ALA A 683 18.43 8.60 65.80
N ALA A 684 18.63 7.90 66.92
CA ALA A 684 18.27 6.49 67.05
C ALA A 684 16.78 6.19 66.83
N GLN A 685 15.88 7.02 67.37
CA GLN A 685 14.44 6.86 67.18
C GLN A 685 14.03 7.10 65.72
N LEU A 686 14.57 8.15 65.08
CA LEU A 686 14.36 8.42 63.65
C LEU A 686 14.82 7.22 62.80
N GLN A 687 16.02 6.69 63.08
CA GLN A 687 16.53 5.51 62.40
C GLN A 687 15.66 4.27 62.63
N PHE A 688 15.09 4.08 63.82
CA PHE A 688 14.13 3.01 64.09
C PHE A 688 12.83 3.19 63.28
N ASP A 689 12.23 4.37 63.31
CA ASP A 689 10.99 4.69 62.58
C ASP A 689 11.15 4.45 61.07
N MET A 690 12.27 4.88 60.48
CA MET A 690 12.55 4.68 59.05
C MET A 690 12.85 3.22 58.71
N THR A 691 13.83 2.62 59.38
CA THR A 691 14.38 1.30 58.99
C THR A 691 13.47 0.14 59.39
N ARG A 692 12.68 0.28 60.46
CA ARG A 692 11.80 -0.80 60.97
C ARG A 692 10.33 -0.60 60.61
N ASN A 693 9.89 0.59 60.18
CA ASN A 693 8.48 0.86 59.89
C ASN A 693 8.29 1.41 58.47
N LEU A 694 8.86 2.58 58.13
CA LEU A 694 8.60 3.21 56.82
C LEU A 694 9.09 2.38 55.63
N PHE A 695 10.37 2.05 55.57
CA PHE A 695 10.93 1.33 54.42
C PHE A 695 10.26 -0.06 54.24
N PRO A 696 10.00 -0.85 55.30
CA PRO A 696 9.24 -2.09 55.19
C PRO A 696 7.85 -1.98 54.54
N LEU A 697 7.14 -0.84 54.59
CA LEU A 697 5.87 -0.66 53.87
C LEU A 697 6.01 -0.86 52.34
N PHE A 698 7.18 -0.57 51.80
CA PHE A 698 7.52 -0.74 50.38
C PHE A 698 8.19 -2.09 50.09
N GLY A 699 8.51 -2.89 51.11
CA GLY A 699 9.18 -4.18 51.00
C GLY A 699 8.36 -5.26 50.29
N HIS A 700 7.04 -5.09 50.22
CA HIS A 700 6.16 -5.94 49.39
C HIS A 700 6.34 -5.72 47.88
N TYR A 701 6.89 -4.56 47.48
CA TYR A 701 6.97 -4.13 46.08
C TYR A 701 8.40 -4.07 45.54
N CYS A 702 9.41 -4.06 46.41
CA CYS A 702 10.82 -4.10 46.02
C CYS A 702 11.71 -4.74 47.10
N LYS A 703 12.84 -5.32 46.68
CA LYS A 703 13.76 -6.06 47.59
C LYS A 703 14.60 -5.17 48.52
N ARG A 704 14.74 -3.88 48.21
CA ARG A 704 15.56 -2.89 48.92
C ARG A 704 14.88 -1.52 48.92
N PRO A 705 13.78 -1.36 49.67
CA PRO A 705 13.02 -0.11 49.71
C PRO A 705 13.85 1.09 50.16
N GLU A 706 14.83 0.88 51.04
CA GLU A 706 15.73 1.93 51.54
C GLU A 706 16.51 2.66 50.44
N ASN A 707 16.68 2.06 49.25
CA ASN A 707 17.39 2.69 48.14
C ASN A 707 16.55 3.74 47.37
N PHE A 708 15.25 3.82 47.64
CA PHE A 708 14.35 4.86 47.13
C PHE A 708 14.22 6.05 48.09
N PHE A 709 14.77 5.93 49.30
CA PHE A 709 14.80 6.97 50.34
C PHE A 709 16.25 7.42 50.59
N LYS A 710 16.90 7.97 49.56
CA LYS A 710 18.34 8.22 49.56
C LYS A 710 18.73 9.27 50.60
N HIS A 711 18.06 10.42 50.59
CA HIS A 711 18.40 11.53 51.48
C HIS A 711 18.13 11.16 52.94
N VAL A 712 16.98 10.55 53.24
CA VAL A 712 16.62 10.11 54.60
C VAL A 712 17.54 9.01 55.10
N LYS A 713 17.88 8.01 54.26
CA LYS A 713 18.79 6.92 54.62
C LYS A 713 20.18 7.44 54.95
N GLU A 714 20.75 8.29 54.10
CA GLU A 714 22.09 8.86 54.30
C GLU A 714 22.11 9.85 55.48
N ALA A 715 21.05 10.64 55.68
CA ALA A 715 20.93 11.49 56.84
C ALA A 715 20.85 10.69 58.16
N CYS A 716 20.15 9.56 58.18
CA CYS A 716 20.14 8.66 59.34
C CYS A 716 21.53 8.09 59.63
N ILE A 717 22.35 7.79 58.61
CA ILE A 717 23.74 7.35 58.80
C ILE A 717 24.56 8.45 59.49
N ILE A 718 24.51 9.69 58.99
CA ILE A 718 25.27 10.83 59.54
C ILE A 718 24.83 11.19 60.96
N LEU A 719 23.52 11.22 61.23
CA LEU A 719 22.98 11.54 62.54
C LEU A 719 23.32 10.47 63.60
N SER A 720 23.38 9.19 63.21
CA SER A 720 23.71 8.08 64.10
C SER A 720 25.22 7.74 64.19
N LEU A 721 26.13 8.52 63.58
CA LEU A 721 27.58 8.31 63.74
C LEU A 721 27.98 8.39 65.23
N ASN A 722 28.98 7.62 65.65
CA ASN A 722 29.57 7.83 66.98
C ASN A 722 30.25 9.22 67.07
N LEU A 723 30.37 9.78 68.27
CA LEU A 723 30.88 11.14 68.49
C LEU A 723 32.28 11.37 67.89
N GLY A 724 33.18 10.39 68.00
CA GLY A 724 34.54 10.48 67.47
C GLY A 724 34.55 10.54 65.94
N SER A 725 33.88 9.61 65.28
CA SER A 725 33.74 9.58 63.81
C SER A 725 33.03 10.83 63.28
N ALA A 726 32.05 11.37 64.00
CA ALA A 726 31.37 12.61 63.62
C ALA A 726 32.28 13.84 63.70
N ILE A 727 33.14 13.94 64.72
CA ILE A 727 34.13 15.02 64.84
C ILE A 727 35.20 14.89 63.76
N LEU A 728 35.73 13.68 63.52
CA LEU A 728 36.72 13.44 62.46
C LEU A 728 36.15 13.82 61.08
N LEU A 729 34.94 13.38 60.75
CA LEU A 729 34.28 13.73 59.49
C LEU A 729 34.03 15.24 59.39
N ARG A 730 33.63 15.91 60.48
CA ARG A 730 33.42 17.37 60.50
C ARG A 730 34.70 18.16 60.25
N ASN A 731 35.83 17.70 60.81
CA ASN A 731 37.12 18.36 60.63
C ASN A 731 37.61 18.17 59.20
N LEU A 732 37.64 16.94 58.68
CA LEU A 732 38.00 16.63 57.29
C LEU A 732 37.19 17.45 56.27
N LEU A 733 35.87 17.56 56.48
CA LEU A 733 35.01 18.34 55.58
C LEU A 733 35.31 19.85 55.63
N LYS A 734 35.62 20.41 56.81
CA LYS A 734 35.99 21.83 56.95
C LYS A 734 37.39 22.14 56.42
N GLU A 735 38.36 21.29 56.72
CA GLU A 735 39.73 21.37 56.20
C GLU A 735 39.67 21.37 54.67
N SER A 736 38.82 20.52 54.06
CA SER A 736 38.62 20.53 52.60
C SER A 736 37.90 21.78 52.04
N GLU A 737 37.04 22.47 52.81
CA GLU A 737 36.44 23.76 52.40
C GLU A 737 37.45 24.91 52.48
N GLU A 738 38.41 24.85 53.39
CA GLU A 738 39.48 25.83 53.56
C GLU A 738 40.61 25.60 52.52
N GLU A 739 41.04 24.35 52.31
CA GLU A 739 42.00 23.97 51.27
C GLU A 739 41.47 24.17 49.84
N MET A 740 40.15 24.17 49.60
CA MET A 740 39.62 24.52 48.28
C MET A 740 39.79 26.02 47.95
N ARG A 741 40.19 26.87 48.91
CA ARG A 741 40.51 28.29 48.68
C ARG A 741 41.99 28.56 48.41
N ASP A 742 42.90 27.75 48.96
CA ASP A 742 44.36 27.93 48.83
C ASP A 742 45.00 26.76 48.05
N TRP A 743 45.83 27.10 47.07
CA TRP A 743 46.10 26.22 45.91
C TRP A 743 46.88 24.92 46.21
N ALA A 744 46.18 23.79 46.09
CA ALA A 744 46.65 22.44 45.73
C ALA A 744 48.01 21.93 46.29
N GLY A 745 47.97 21.06 47.31
CA GLY A 745 49.15 20.31 47.73
C GLY A 745 48.90 19.14 48.69
N ALA A 746 49.46 17.97 48.32
CA ALA A 746 49.52 16.72 49.09
C ALA A 746 48.18 15.97 49.29
N GLY A 747 48.27 14.64 49.35
CA GLY A 747 47.12 13.75 49.41
C GLY A 747 46.96 13.10 50.76
N ASP A 748 45.79 13.29 51.36
CA ASP A 748 45.11 12.31 52.20
C ASP A 748 43.65 12.19 51.71
N LEU A 749 42.89 11.24 52.28
CA LEU A 749 41.55 10.81 51.82
C LEU A 749 40.64 11.96 51.36
N SER A 750 40.25 11.95 50.08
CA SER A 750 39.29 12.95 49.58
C SER A 750 37.97 12.87 50.36
N PRO A 751 37.30 14.01 50.63
CA PRO A 751 36.08 14.01 51.43
C PRO A 751 34.98 13.14 50.80
N GLN A 752 34.94 13.00 49.47
CA GLN A 752 34.04 12.09 48.78
C GLN A 752 34.38 10.62 49.04
N SER A 753 35.66 10.24 49.16
CA SER A 753 36.06 8.87 49.52
C SER A 753 35.59 8.51 50.94
N ALA A 754 35.79 9.42 51.90
CA ALA A 754 35.33 9.22 53.27
C ALA A 754 33.80 9.10 53.38
N LEU A 755 33.04 9.88 52.59
CA LEU A 755 31.59 9.75 52.50
C LEU A 755 31.15 8.42 51.87
N HIS A 756 31.79 7.99 50.78
CA HIS A 756 31.50 6.70 50.14
C HIS A 756 31.79 5.51 51.07
N GLU A 757 32.87 5.55 51.88
CA GLU A 757 33.17 4.53 52.89
C GLU A 757 32.09 4.43 53.98
N LEU A 758 31.47 5.55 54.34
CA LEU A 758 30.31 5.59 55.26
C LEU A 758 28.99 5.21 54.58
N GLY A 759 28.98 4.97 53.27
CA GLY A 759 27.79 4.62 52.50
C GLY A 759 26.92 5.81 52.09
N VAL A 760 27.49 7.02 52.07
CA VAL A 760 26.85 8.28 51.68
C VAL A 760 27.28 8.64 50.25
N TYR A 761 26.35 8.62 49.30
CA TYR A 761 26.60 8.80 47.86
C TYR A 761 25.73 9.87 47.20
N CYS A 762 24.65 10.31 47.88
CA CYS A 762 23.65 11.24 47.36
C CYS A 762 23.80 12.64 47.97
N LEU A 763 24.12 12.74 49.26
CA LEU A 763 24.30 14.02 49.96
C LEU A 763 25.62 14.71 49.59
N ALA A 764 25.57 16.03 49.36
CA ALA A 764 26.78 16.81 49.15
C ALA A 764 27.53 17.09 50.47
N SER A 765 28.82 17.39 50.38
CA SER A 765 29.68 17.71 51.54
C SER A 765 29.09 18.83 52.43
N CYS A 766 28.47 19.85 51.83
CA CYS A 766 27.79 20.92 52.55
C CYS A 766 26.55 20.43 53.33
N ASP A 767 25.77 19.51 52.75
CA ASP A 767 24.58 18.94 53.37
C ASP A 767 24.96 18.06 54.57
N VAL A 768 26.04 17.30 54.45
CA VAL A 768 26.60 16.52 55.55
C VAL A 768 27.10 17.43 56.67
N LEU A 769 27.75 18.56 56.36
CA LEU A 769 28.13 19.57 57.35
C LEU A 769 26.90 20.16 58.07
N ILE A 770 25.81 20.43 57.35
CA ILE A 770 24.54 20.87 57.95
C ILE A 770 24.03 19.79 58.91
N LEU A 771 23.89 18.53 58.48
CA LEU A 771 23.41 17.43 59.31
C LEU A 771 24.26 17.20 60.57
N LEU A 772 25.58 17.32 60.47
CA LEU A 772 26.50 17.26 61.61
C LEU A 772 26.29 18.42 62.60
N ASN A 773 25.86 19.59 62.13
CA ASN A 773 25.51 20.73 62.99
C ASN A 773 24.13 20.58 63.67
N LEU A 774 23.20 19.79 63.10
CA LEU A 774 21.89 19.50 63.71
C LEU A 774 21.98 18.51 64.90
N ARG A 775 23.15 17.91 65.14
CA ARG A 775 23.39 17.04 66.28
C ARG A 775 23.69 17.84 67.54
N ALA A 776 22.90 17.62 68.59
CA ALA A 776 23.19 18.17 69.90
C ALA A 776 24.34 17.41 70.56
N CYS A 777 25.56 17.91 70.35
CA CYS A 777 26.70 17.53 71.18
C CYS A 777 26.40 17.91 72.64
N ARG A 778 26.10 16.92 73.50
CA ARG A 778 26.23 17.11 74.94
C ARG A 778 27.72 17.33 75.23
N THR A 779 28.11 18.60 75.34
CA THR A 779 29.35 18.98 76.01
C THR A 779 29.23 18.51 77.45
N GLY A 780 29.85 17.37 77.77
CA GLY A 780 30.02 16.96 79.16
C GLY A 780 30.82 18.02 79.89
N GLN A 781 30.21 18.59 80.93
CA GLN A 781 30.94 19.13 82.08
C GLN A 781 31.36 17.97 82.98
#